data_AF-A0A0M3RJD2-F1
#
_entry.id   AF-A0A0M3RJD2-F1
#
_cell.length_a   1.000
_cell.length_b   1.000
_cell.length_c   1.000
_cell.angle_alpha   90.00
_cell.angle_beta   90.00
_cell.angle_gamma   90.00
#
_symmetry.space_group_name_H-M   'P 1'
#
loop_
_entity.id
_entity.type
_entity.pdbx_description
1 polymer ?
#
loop_
_entity_poly.entity_id
_entity_poly.type
_entity_poly.pdbx_seq_one_letter_code
_entity_poly.pdbx_strand_id
1 'polypeptide(L)'
;MTAAPPPAPRPNGPRAAAQLLYTNVDRVADGRAVSGWQTMEVSAGLDEAGATLMRGLIEPSLNPLRPLPGFPTPEEIGAAERRFAQVPTGIGTVLVHTAPAGVDTTGRPNTMSHLVLLPDEPAPALMTADLWRSPGWVAPFGPDRVRGSSLPDPAALVAGSAVDDDAVADFVAAAPRGSVLGAMADALQPRVLARVDGRAPDEAADLVVVACASTDEAALWVGALQRTCAPATGRLLGFSTLERLTGSGDLERLSGMGLDLVFVPPPDLEAVWRRTGALVVDPDRPPSTAPITGWGRLVAAVCQDRGAWMAGTVAQREVIGLLADHRDLSPAWPLAVAEACDPGLLADELDDVVECELVDCQPSALIDQPYLSSIISERVLGSDCREPADWWRRLAAVPANAPVTGLVDGLVSRYLRAASQSASWLLDERREPPPAARRALNLWSAQPQCAKVVERAVEDMICAVEADGPDGAARLRLADGLVRDGLVLPPMAAKRLFAPACRALLSPNAAECARMTGVRAGQATRAHVLDRVEQLLRAPAPAEPRRLPSVGAPALEWLTRGLSTATAPLVEAELCACALLGTTAPLESATERLLRALEAAAAMAPRPGPLRLAGALAAALGATLAPAQAVRLPALVTNREDVLAAVMLTRPDDPFCLRTAAQDLRQRGHDDADLASTRYPGFSLWTSVRLLVHSQELAGLTAPAPDACTRALNVLAAVAVVSRDPALSGLPAVAPARDKALATLLVGLWAGVRIDPLPPACADGPLLDTLPGRLAARPQILAGPGGTRLGPNLPRVIDHLFWNARGRRVPEDWLESVERNRRALAEAEAAGDPLLSGRYEAVLAVCRAWASLLGPEDADPVAEELAAFSGRPPGFDRWLARTILSAMSRPTGLRWLFGAR
;
A
#
# COMPACT_ATOMS: atom_id res chain seq x y z
N MET A 1 -6.46 -13.11 -21.69
CA MET A 1 -5.00 -13.38 -21.62
C MET A 1 -4.82 -14.77 -21.05
N THR A 2 -4.80 -15.77 -21.92
CA THR A 2 -4.48 -17.16 -21.55
C THR A 2 -2.98 -17.21 -21.28
N ALA A 3 -2.60 -17.41 -20.02
CA ALA A 3 -1.21 -17.59 -19.63
C ALA A 3 -0.63 -18.78 -20.42
N ALA A 4 0.48 -18.54 -21.11
CA ALA A 4 1.27 -19.61 -21.70
C ALA A 4 1.66 -20.62 -20.61
N PRO A 5 1.66 -21.92 -20.91
CA PRO A 5 2.10 -22.92 -19.94
C PRO A 5 3.55 -22.65 -19.53
N PRO A 6 3.92 -22.91 -18.26
CA PRO A 6 5.31 -22.78 -17.83
C PRO A 6 6.21 -23.67 -18.71
N PRO A 7 7.45 -23.25 -19.01
CA PRO A 7 8.39 -24.08 -19.75
C PRO A 7 8.57 -25.42 -19.02
N ALA A 8 8.61 -26.51 -19.78
CA ALA A 8 8.82 -27.83 -19.23
C ALA A 8 10.13 -27.85 -18.41
N PRO A 9 10.14 -28.46 -17.21
CA PRO A 9 11.36 -28.61 -16.44
C PRO A 9 12.40 -29.36 -17.28
N ARG A 10 13.61 -28.80 -17.38
CA ARG A 10 14.74 -29.42 -18.09
C ARG A 10 14.99 -30.81 -17.49
N PRO A 11 15.17 -31.87 -18.30
CA PRO A 11 15.44 -33.20 -17.78
C PRO A 11 16.74 -33.22 -16.99
N ASN A 12 16.74 -33.93 -15.86
CA ASN A 12 17.90 -34.14 -15.01
C ASN A 12 18.87 -35.14 -15.68
N GLY A 13 19.91 -34.62 -16.34
CA GLY A 13 21.06 -35.39 -16.81
C GLY A 13 21.57 -34.95 -18.21
N PRO A 14 22.88 -35.02 -18.49
CA PRO A 14 23.43 -34.66 -19.79
C PRO A 14 22.87 -35.58 -20.87
N ARG A 15 22.26 -34.99 -21.90
CA ARG A 15 21.73 -35.75 -23.05
C ARG A 15 22.85 -36.05 -24.04
N ALA A 16 22.94 -37.30 -24.49
CA ALA A 16 23.82 -37.69 -25.59
C ALA A 16 23.37 -37.11 -26.95
N ALA A 17 24.29 -37.01 -27.91
CA ALA A 17 23.96 -36.61 -29.26
C ALA A 17 22.98 -37.62 -29.92
N ALA A 18 22.02 -37.11 -30.67
CA ALA A 18 21.06 -37.93 -31.42
C ALA A 18 21.03 -37.49 -32.89
N GLN A 19 20.79 -38.43 -33.80
CA GLN A 19 20.93 -38.22 -35.24
C GLN A 19 19.75 -38.77 -36.03
N LEU A 20 19.49 -38.15 -37.18
CA LEU A 20 18.46 -38.57 -38.13
C LEU A 20 18.97 -38.39 -39.57
N LEU A 21 18.76 -39.41 -40.40
CA LEU A 21 19.09 -39.39 -41.82
C LEU A 21 17.81 -39.40 -42.67
N TYR A 22 17.72 -38.48 -43.64
CA TYR A 22 16.54 -38.32 -44.48
C TYR A 22 16.92 -38.03 -45.93
N THR A 23 16.26 -38.71 -46.87
CA THR A 23 16.46 -38.52 -48.32
C THR A 23 15.29 -39.13 -49.09
N ASN A 24 15.25 -38.92 -50.41
CA ASN A 24 14.45 -39.74 -51.30
C ASN A 24 15.22 -41.02 -51.65
N VAL A 25 14.68 -42.18 -51.26
CA VAL A 25 15.30 -43.49 -51.53
C VAL A 25 14.24 -44.52 -51.86
N ASP A 26 14.57 -45.43 -52.76
CA ASP A 26 13.75 -46.60 -53.04
C ASP A 26 13.98 -47.67 -51.99
N ARG A 27 12.94 -48.01 -51.22
CA ARG A 27 12.94 -49.15 -50.30
C ARG A 27 12.03 -50.26 -50.79
N VAL A 28 12.43 -51.50 -50.56
CA VAL A 28 11.53 -52.66 -50.70
C VAL A 28 10.96 -52.96 -49.31
N ALA A 29 9.72 -52.56 -49.07
CA ALA A 29 8.96 -52.91 -47.86
C ALA A 29 7.83 -53.87 -48.26
N ASP A 30 7.71 -55.01 -47.57
CA ASP A 30 6.71 -56.05 -47.83
C ASP A 30 6.64 -56.51 -49.31
N GLY A 31 7.80 -56.57 -49.97
CA GLY A 31 7.90 -56.98 -51.39
C GLY A 31 7.43 -55.94 -52.41
N ARG A 32 7.08 -54.71 -51.98
CA ARG A 32 6.78 -53.58 -52.87
C ARG A 32 7.90 -52.54 -52.83
N ALA A 33 8.34 -52.10 -54.01
CA ALA A 33 9.22 -50.95 -54.13
C ALA A 33 8.43 -49.67 -53.84
N VAL A 34 8.78 -48.96 -52.78
CA VAL A 34 8.23 -47.66 -52.41
C VAL A 34 9.32 -46.63 -52.62
N SER A 35 9.08 -45.70 -53.55
CA SER A 35 9.93 -44.54 -53.83
C SER A 35 9.33 -43.31 -53.16
N GLY A 36 10.15 -42.49 -52.50
CA GLY A 36 9.69 -41.27 -51.84
C GLY A 36 10.62 -40.77 -50.74
N TRP A 37 10.37 -39.53 -50.32
CA TRP A 37 11.05 -38.89 -49.20
C TRP A 37 10.72 -39.60 -47.89
N GLN A 38 11.74 -40.10 -47.20
CA GLN A 38 11.56 -40.86 -45.97
C GLN A 38 12.78 -40.79 -45.06
N THR A 39 12.56 -41.07 -43.77
CA THR A 39 13.63 -41.28 -42.81
C THR A 39 14.32 -42.61 -43.10
N MET A 40 15.62 -42.55 -43.38
CA MET A 40 16.46 -43.73 -43.57
C MET A 40 16.79 -44.38 -42.23
N GLU A 41 17.30 -43.60 -41.30
CA GLU A 41 17.81 -44.11 -40.04
C GLU A 41 17.65 -43.05 -38.96
N VAL A 42 17.42 -43.50 -37.73
CA VAL A 42 17.29 -42.68 -36.52
C VAL A 42 18.14 -43.32 -35.44
N SER A 43 18.95 -42.52 -34.74
CA SER A 43 19.73 -43.01 -33.62
C SER A 43 18.83 -43.47 -32.48
N ALA A 44 19.21 -44.51 -31.73
CA ALA A 44 18.39 -45.07 -30.64
C ALA A 44 18.01 -44.07 -29.52
N GLY A 45 18.74 -42.96 -29.37
CA GLY A 45 18.47 -41.92 -28.37
C GLY A 45 17.41 -40.89 -28.76
N LEU A 46 16.80 -40.98 -29.95
CA LEU A 46 15.78 -40.04 -30.42
C LEU A 46 14.38 -40.67 -30.39
N ASP A 47 13.45 -40.06 -29.67
CA ASP A 47 12.06 -40.47 -29.64
C ASP A 47 11.28 -39.97 -30.88
N GLU A 48 10.06 -40.48 -31.09
CA GLU A 48 9.27 -40.10 -32.28
C GLU A 48 8.82 -38.64 -32.29
N ALA A 49 8.61 -38.05 -31.11
CA ALA A 49 8.28 -36.64 -30.99
C ALA A 49 9.46 -35.77 -31.44
N GLY A 50 10.67 -36.06 -30.95
CA GLY A 50 11.90 -35.40 -31.37
C GLY A 50 12.22 -35.65 -32.85
N ALA A 51 12.04 -36.88 -33.34
CA ALA A 51 12.22 -37.20 -34.76
C ALA A 51 11.23 -36.43 -35.65
N THR A 52 9.97 -36.27 -35.22
CA THR A 52 8.97 -35.47 -35.94
C THR A 52 9.34 -33.99 -35.97
N LEU A 53 9.79 -33.45 -34.83
CA LEU A 53 10.28 -32.08 -34.75
C LEU A 53 11.47 -31.86 -35.70
N MET A 54 12.47 -32.73 -35.66
CA MET A 54 13.64 -32.66 -36.53
C MET A 54 13.27 -32.79 -38.01
N ARG A 55 12.33 -33.69 -38.37
CA ARG A 55 11.81 -33.79 -39.75
C ARG A 55 11.18 -32.48 -40.25
N GLY A 56 10.53 -31.72 -39.38
CA GLY A 56 9.95 -30.42 -39.70
C GLY A 56 10.99 -29.36 -40.09
N LEU A 57 12.27 -29.58 -39.79
CA LEU A 57 13.37 -28.66 -40.11
C LEU A 57 14.01 -28.91 -41.49
N ILE A 58 13.57 -29.95 -42.18
CA ILE A 58 14.15 -30.41 -43.44
C ILE A 58 13.63 -29.54 -44.58
N GLU A 59 14.57 -28.96 -45.32
CA GLU A 59 14.32 -28.39 -46.64
C GLU A 59 14.83 -29.40 -47.69
N PRO A 60 13.93 -30.23 -48.27
CA PRO A 60 14.34 -31.30 -49.17
C PRO A 60 14.87 -30.77 -50.51
N SER A 61 14.58 -29.52 -50.87
CA SER A 61 15.06 -28.91 -52.10
C SER A 61 16.36 -28.12 -51.87
N LEU A 62 17.40 -28.41 -52.66
CA LEU A 62 18.63 -27.63 -52.66
C LEU A 62 18.73 -26.91 -54.00
N ASN A 63 18.60 -25.59 -53.99
CA ASN A 63 18.56 -24.73 -55.18
C ASN A 63 19.76 -23.75 -55.19
N PRO A 64 20.99 -24.27 -55.35
CA PRO A 64 22.21 -23.46 -55.30
C PRO A 64 22.32 -22.50 -56.50
N LEU A 65 23.16 -21.47 -56.38
CA LEU A 65 23.50 -20.58 -57.50
C LEU A 65 24.25 -21.34 -58.59
N ARG A 66 25.10 -22.30 -58.17
CA ARG A 66 25.94 -23.11 -59.04
C ARG A 66 25.50 -24.57 -58.94
N PRO A 67 24.53 -25.01 -59.77
CA PRO A 67 24.11 -26.41 -59.80
C PRO A 67 25.24 -27.29 -60.33
N LEU A 68 25.29 -28.54 -59.86
CA LEU A 68 26.24 -29.52 -60.37
C LEU A 68 25.95 -29.86 -61.85
N PRO A 69 26.99 -30.09 -62.68
CA PRO A 69 26.80 -30.60 -64.03
C PRO A 69 26.22 -32.03 -63.99
N GLY A 70 25.69 -32.49 -65.12
CA GLY A 70 25.03 -33.81 -65.19
C GLY A 70 25.95 -35.01 -64.88
N PHE A 71 27.25 -34.87 -65.10
CA PHE A 71 28.27 -35.87 -64.77
C PHE A 71 29.41 -35.20 -64.00
N PRO A 72 29.24 -34.94 -62.69
CA PRO A 72 30.21 -34.17 -61.94
C PRO A 72 31.43 -35.00 -61.55
N THR A 73 32.60 -34.35 -61.50
CA THR A 73 33.82 -34.96 -60.99
C THR A 73 33.79 -35.07 -59.45
N PRO A 74 34.65 -35.91 -58.83
CA PRO A 74 34.76 -35.96 -57.37
C PRO A 74 35.08 -34.60 -56.73
N GLU A 75 35.89 -33.78 -57.40
CA GLU A 75 36.23 -32.42 -56.94
C GLU A 75 35.01 -31.49 -57.01
N GLU A 76 34.22 -31.56 -58.08
CA GLU A 76 32.97 -30.80 -58.23
C GLU A 76 31.93 -31.22 -57.17
N ILE A 77 31.79 -32.52 -56.92
CA ILE A 77 30.93 -33.05 -55.84
C ILE A 77 31.43 -32.56 -54.47
N GLY A 78 32.74 -32.58 -54.26
CA GLY A 78 33.37 -32.09 -53.03
C GLY A 78 33.06 -30.62 -52.81
N ALA A 79 33.21 -29.78 -53.84
CA ALA A 79 32.99 -28.34 -53.81
C ALA A 79 31.51 -27.91 -53.86
N ALA A 80 30.59 -28.82 -54.19
CA ALA A 80 29.17 -28.53 -54.33
C ALA A 80 28.61 -27.71 -53.14
N GLU A 81 27.74 -26.75 -53.43
CA GLU A 81 27.06 -25.98 -52.40
C GLU A 81 26.20 -26.90 -51.52
N ARG A 82 26.14 -26.59 -50.23
CA ARG A 82 25.38 -27.35 -49.23
C ARG A 82 24.62 -26.38 -48.34
N ARG A 83 23.50 -26.83 -47.81
CA ARG A 83 22.79 -26.06 -46.78
C ARG A 83 23.23 -26.57 -45.41
N PHE A 84 23.75 -25.69 -44.59
CA PHE A 84 24.03 -25.96 -43.18
C PHE A 84 23.22 -24.99 -42.33
N ALA A 85 22.37 -25.55 -41.47
CA ALA A 85 21.54 -24.76 -40.59
C ALA A 85 21.71 -25.21 -39.15
N GLN A 86 21.65 -24.25 -38.23
CA GLN A 86 21.53 -24.46 -36.81
C GLN A 86 20.17 -23.94 -36.37
N VAL A 87 19.44 -24.74 -35.62
CA VAL A 87 18.10 -24.41 -35.16
C VAL A 87 17.98 -24.68 -33.66
N PRO A 88 17.88 -23.62 -32.82
CA PRO A 88 17.48 -23.75 -31.43
C PRO A 88 16.03 -24.21 -31.33
N THR A 89 15.77 -25.33 -30.66
CA THR A 89 14.43 -25.90 -30.51
C THR A 89 14.05 -26.09 -29.04
N GLY A 90 12.79 -26.43 -28.76
CA GLY A 90 12.34 -26.78 -27.41
C GLY A 90 13.01 -28.02 -26.81
N ILE A 91 13.64 -28.85 -27.65
CA ILE A 91 14.46 -29.98 -27.23
C ILE A 91 15.96 -29.67 -27.32
N GLY A 92 16.40 -28.42 -27.49
CA GLY A 92 17.81 -28.05 -27.65
C GLY A 92 18.21 -27.79 -29.09
N THR A 93 19.50 -27.66 -29.37
CA THR A 93 19.99 -27.19 -30.69
C THR A 93 20.14 -28.34 -31.68
N VAL A 94 19.52 -28.20 -32.86
CA VAL A 94 19.61 -29.15 -33.98
C VAL A 94 20.47 -28.55 -35.09
N LEU A 95 21.46 -29.29 -35.56
CA LEU A 95 22.18 -29.01 -36.79
C LEU A 95 21.52 -29.77 -37.95
N VAL A 96 21.38 -29.12 -39.09
CA VAL A 96 20.83 -29.70 -40.33
C VAL A 96 21.84 -29.48 -41.44
N HIS A 97 22.40 -30.55 -41.97
CA HIS A 97 23.28 -30.51 -43.13
C HIS A 97 22.61 -31.19 -44.32
N THR A 98 22.35 -30.44 -45.39
CA THR A 98 21.73 -30.95 -46.61
C THR A 98 22.70 -30.82 -47.78
N ALA A 99 23.05 -31.96 -48.38
CA ALA A 99 23.97 -32.06 -49.51
C ALA A 99 23.27 -32.61 -50.75
N PRO A 100 23.74 -32.26 -51.96
CA PRO A 100 23.23 -32.87 -53.18
C PRO A 100 23.59 -34.36 -53.24
N ALA A 101 22.61 -35.20 -53.61
CA ALA A 101 22.73 -36.66 -53.60
C ALA A 101 22.71 -37.30 -55.00
N GLY A 102 22.79 -36.47 -56.06
CA GLY A 102 22.66 -36.88 -57.45
C GLY A 102 21.20 -36.83 -57.92
N VAL A 103 20.84 -37.70 -58.86
CA VAL A 103 19.45 -37.85 -59.33
C VAL A 103 18.78 -39.05 -58.68
N ASP A 104 17.50 -38.92 -58.36
CA ASP A 104 16.67 -40.05 -57.96
C ASP A 104 16.35 -40.97 -59.15
N THR A 105 15.64 -42.06 -58.90
CA THR A 105 15.27 -43.03 -59.94
C THR A 105 14.29 -42.51 -60.98
N THR A 106 13.72 -41.31 -60.77
CA THR A 106 12.88 -40.59 -61.73
C THR A 106 13.65 -39.52 -62.52
N GLY A 107 14.96 -39.38 -62.26
CA GLY A 107 15.83 -38.39 -62.90
C GLY A 107 15.74 -36.98 -62.29
N ARG A 108 15.06 -36.81 -61.16
CA ARG A 108 14.93 -35.53 -60.46
C ARG A 108 16.11 -35.32 -59.49
N PRO A 109 16.55 -34.08 -59.24
CA PRO A 109 17.57 -33.81 -58.24
C PRO A 109 17.15 -34.34 -56.87
N ASN A 110 18.08 -35.05 -56.21
CA ASN A 110 17.92 -35.61 -54.88
C ASN A 110 18.88 -34.94 -53.89
N THR A 111 18.53 -34.96 -52.61
CA THR A 111 19.36 -34.43 -51.52
C THR A 111 19.45 -35.43 -50.38
N MET A 112 20.54 -35.34 -49.61
CA MET A 112 20.71 -36.06 -48.36
C MET A 112 20.73 -35.05 -47.21
N SER A 113 19.79 -35.17 -46.28
CA SER A 113 19.75 -34.38 -45.05
C SER A 113 20.20 -35.22 -43.87
N HIS A 114 21.32 -34.82 -43.24
CA HIS A 114 21.82 -35.35 -41.99
C HIS A 114 21.55 -34.35 -40.87
N LEU A 115 20.77 -34.76 -39.87
CA LEU A 115 20.38 -33.92 -38.75
C LEU A 115 21.00 -34.45 -37.46
N VAL A 116 21.52 -33.54 -36.65
CA VAL A 116 22.21 -33.85 -35.39
C VAL A 116 21.65 -32.97 -34.29
N LEU A 117 20.98 -33.59 -33.32
CA LEU A 117 20.58 -32.94 -32.08
C LEU A 117 21.78 -32.95 -31.13
N LEU A 118 22.29 -31.76 -30.84
CA LEU A 118 23.50 -31.58 -30.05
C LEU A 118 23.28 -32.02 -28.59
N PRO A 119 24.33 -32.56 -27.94
CA PRO A 119 24.30 -32.83 -26.52
C PRO A 119 24.18 -31.53 -25.70
N ASP A 120 23.58 -31.64 -24.51
CA ASP A 120 23.53 -30.52 -23.55
C ASP A 120 24.86 -30.44 -22.78
N GLU A 121 25.84 -29.82 -23.42
CA GLU A 121 27.18 -29.60 -22.87
C GLU A 121 27.26 -28.22 -22.21
N PRO A 122 27.73 -28.12 -20.95
CA PRO A 122 27.84 -26.84 -20.26
C PRO A 122 28.91 -25.91 -20.87
N ALA A 123 30.02 -26.48 -21.34
CA ALA A 123 31.14 -25.75 -21.94
C ALA A 123 31.60 -26.45 -23.23
N PRO A 124 30.92 -26.21 -24.37
CA PRO A 124 31.28 -26.86 -25.63
C PRO A 124 32.66 -26.45 -26.14
N ALA A 125 33.44 -27.40 -26.65
CA ALA A 125 34.79 -27.12 -27.16
C ALA A 125 34.81 -26.58 -28.60
N LEU A 126 33.80 -26.90 -29.41
CA LEU A 126 33.73 -26.54 -30.83
C LEU A 126 32.62 -25.54 -31.10
N MET A 127 32.89 -24.56 -31.94
CA MET A 127 31.84 -23.76 -32.57
C MET A 127 31.15 -24.62 -33.63
N THR A 128 29.84 -24.48 -33.77
CA THR A 128 29.10 -25.33 -34.72
C THR A 128 29.42 -24.98 -36.16
N ALA A 129 29.81 -23.74 -36.45
CA ALA A 129 30.30 -23.32 -37.75
C ALA A 129 31.57 -24.07 -38.18
N ASP A 130 32.42 -24.50 -37.23
CA ASP A 130 33.64 -25.26 -37.54
C ASP A 130 33.30 -26.64 -38.12
N LEU A 131 32.08 -27.14 -37.89
CA LEU A 131 31.60 -28.37 -38.51
C LEU A 131 31.25 -28.20 -39.99
N TRP A 132 31.31 -27.00 -40.55
CA TRP A 132 31.12 -26.79 -41.99
C TRP A 132 32.13 -27.61 -42.79
N ARG A 133 31.62 -28.41 -43.73
CA ARG A 133 32.38 -29.41 -44.50
C ARG A 133 33.15 -30.43 -43.64
N SER A 134 32.70 -30.69 -42.41
CA SER A 134 33.19 -31.82 -41.62
C SER A 134 33.15 -33.13 -42.43
N PRO A 135 34.19 -33.97 -42.37
CA PRO A 135 34.17 -35.28 -43.03
C PRO A 135 33.14 -36.24 -42.41
N GLY A 136 32.66 -35.96 -41.19
CA GLY A 136 31.62 -36.75 -40.54
C GLY A 136 30.21 -36.53 -41.09
N TRP A 137 29.98 -35.53 -41.93
CA TRP A 137 28.66 -35.33 -42.56
C TRP A 137 28.37 -36.40 -43.61
N VAL A 138 27.17 -36.97 -43.56
CA VAL A 138 26.68 -37.92 -44.56
C VAL A 138 26.31 -37.17 -45.85
N ALA A 139 27.21 -37.19 -46.83
CA ALA A 139 27.05 -36.53 -48.13
C ALA A 139 27.31 -37.50 -49.31
N PRO A 140 26.50 -38.57 -49.46
CA PRO A 140 26.64 -39.51 -50.57
C PRO A 140 26.24 -38.85 -51.89
N PHE A 141 26.85 -39.30 -52.99
CA PHE A 141 26.45 -38.87 -54.34
C PHE A 141 26.22 -40.08 -55.23
N GLY A 142 25.02 -40.18 -55.80
CA GLY A 142 24.58 -41.28 -56.67
C GLY A 142 23.75 -42.35 -55.95
N PRO A 143 22.88 -43.06 -56.69
CA PRO A 143 21.82 -43.89 -56.12
C PRO A 143 22.32 -45.05 -55.23
N ASP A 144 23.44 -45.69 -55.59
CA ASP A 144 23.98 -46.80 -54.81
C ASP A 144 24.59 -46.34 -53.49
N ARG A 145 25.30 -45.19 -53.50
CA ARG A 145 25.86 -44.60 -52.28
C ARG A 145 24.77 -44.08 -51.35
N VAL A 146 23.70 -43.50 -51.90
CA VAL A 146 22.53 -43.09 -51.12
C VAL A 146 21.89 -44.29 -50.42
N ARG A 147 21.62 -45.39 -51.14
CA ARG A 147 21.05 -46.61 -50.54
C ARG A 147 21.92 -47.23 -49.45
N GLY A 148 23.24 -47.17 -49.60
CA GLY A 148 24.20 -47.72 -48.63
C GLY A 148 24.57 -46.80 -47.47
N SER A 149 23.97 -45.61 -47.37
CA SER A 149 24.29 -44.65 -46.31
C SER A 149 23.73 -45.09 -44.96
N SER A 150 24.48 -44.82 -43.89
CA SER A 150 24.12 -45.09 -42.49
C SER A 150 24.56 -43.93 -41.59
N LEU A 151 24.01 -43.87 -40.37
CA LEU A 151 24.40 -42.88 -39.37
C LEU A 151 25.84 -43.14 -38.89
N PRO A 152 26.71 -42.11 -38.93
CA PRO A 152 28.05 -42.23 -38.38
C PRO A 152 28.04 -42.22 -36.84
N ASP A 153 29.16 -42.58 -36.22
CA ASP A 153 29.38 -42.22 -34.81
C ASP A 153 29.34 -40.68 -34.69
N PRO A 154 28.54 -40.09 -33.77
CA PRO A 154 28.56 -38.64 -33.54
C PRO A 154 29.96 -38.05 -33.35
N ALA A 155 30.92 -38.81 -32.80
CA ALA A 155 32.30 -38.38 -32.62
C ALA A 155 33.07 -38.19 -33.94
N ALA A 156 32.55 -38.68 -35.07
CA ALA A 156 33.13 -38.47 -36.40
C ALA A 156 32.93 -37.03 -36.91
N LEU A 157 32.00 -36.26 -36.31
CA LEU A 157 31.79 -34.85 -36.62
C LEU A 157 32.88 -34.01 -35.96
N VAL A 158 34.00 -33.90 -36.67
CA VAL A 158 35.14 -33.05 -36.32
C VAL A 158 35.14 -31.76 -37.13
N ALA A 159 35.95 -30.77 -36.73
CA ALA A 159 36.09 -29.53 -37.49
C ALA A 159 36.52 -29.80 -38.95
N GLY A 160 35.88 -29.11 -39.89
CA GLY A 160 36.30 -29.07 -41.29
C GLY A 160 37.43 -28.09 -41.51
N SER A 161 38.00 -28.08 -42.72
CA SER A 161 39.13 -27.21 -43.09
C SER A 161 38.74 -25.86 -43.69
N ALA A 162 37.44 -25.52 -43.72
CA ALA A 162 36.93 -24.35 -44.41
C ALA A 162 36.65 -23.16 -43.48
N VAL A 163 36.39 -23.44 -42.19
CA VAL A 163 36.11 -22.43 -41.16
C VAL A 163 37.05 -22.69 -39.98
N ASP A 164 38.33 -22.42 -40.19
CA ASP A 164 39.35 -22.40 -39.14
C ASP A 164 39.70 -20.96 -38.75
N ASP A 165 40.55 -20.82 -37.73
CA ASP A 165 40.87 -19.52 -37.16
C ASP A 165 41.63 -18.61 -38.13
N ASP A 166 42.51 -19.18 -38.94
CA ASP A 166 43.29 -18.43 -39.92
C ASP A 166 42.38 -17.95 -41.07
N ALA A 167 41.52 -18.82 -41.58
CA ALA A 167 40.56 -18.47 -42.63
C ALA A 167 39.56 -17.40 -42.18
N VAL A 168 39.07 -17.49 -40.93
CA VAL A 168 38.18 -16.46 -40.38
C VAL A 168 38.92 -15.14 -40.14
N ALA A 169 40.15 -15.17 -39.63
CA ALA A 169 40.93 -13.95 -39.42
C ALA A 169 41.25 -13.24 -40.75
N ASP A 170 41.65 -14.00 -41.77
CA ASP A 170 41.86 -13.47 -43.13
C ASP A 170 40.57 -12.90 -43.72
N PHE A 171 39.44 -13.58 -43.50
CA PHE A 171 38.13 -13.14 -43.97
C PHE A 171 37.68 -11.83 -43.31
N VAL A 172 37.76 -11.72 -41.98
CA VAL A 172 37.34 -10.51 -41.24
C VAL A 172 38.26 -9.32 -41.55
N ALA A 173 39.56 -9.57 -41.77
CA ALA A 173 40.53 -8.52 -42.10
C ALA A 173 40.29 -7.87 -43.47
N ALA A 174 39.50 -8.50 -44.35
CA ALA A 174 39.11 -7.88 -45.61
C ALA A 174 38.08 -6.77 -45.38
N ALA A 175 38.40 -5.53 -45.72
CA ALA A 175 37.40 -4.45 -45.68
C ALA A 175 36.30 -4.68 -46.74
N PRO A 176 35.00 -4.43 -46.45
CA PRO A 176 34.43 -3.81 -45.26
C PRO A 176 33.80 -4.80 -44.26
N ARG A 177 34.37 -6.00 -44.06
CA ARG A 177 33.69 -7.10 -43.36
C ARG A 177 33.39 -6.82 -41.88
N GLY A 178 34.22 -6.03 -41.21
CA GLY A 178 34.03 -5.69 -39.79
C GLY A 178 32.74 -4.91 -39.48
N SER A 179 32.37 -3.92 -40.30
CA SER A 179 31.15 -3.14 -40.08
C SER A 179 29.88 -3.97 -40.31
N VAL A 180 29.93 -4.89 -41.28
CA VAL A 180 28.85 -5.85 -41.54
C VAL A 180 28.70 -6.81 -40.36
N LEU A 181 29.80 -7.34 -39.81
CA LEU A 181 29.75 -8.24 -38.66
C LEU A 181 29.19 -7.54 -37.41
N GLY A 182 29.62 -6.31 -37.16
CA GLY A 182 29.11 -5.49 -36.04
C GLY A 182 27.60 -5.25 -36.14
N ALA A 183 27.08 -4.97 -37.34
CA ALA A 183 25.64 -4.79 -37.55
C ALA A 183 24.85 -6.10 -37.42
N MET A 184 25.41 -7.23 -37.87
CA MET A 184 24.80 -8.54 -37.65
C MET A 184 24.71 -8.87 -36.16
N ALA A 185 25.80 -8.69 -35.41
CA ALA A 185 25.81 -8.86 -33.96
C ALA A 185 24.79 -7.94 -33.27
N ASP A 186 24.69 -6.68 -33.70
CA ASP A 186 23.75 -5.70 -33.18
C ASP A 186 22.30 -6.16 -33.30
N ALA A 187 21.93 -6.61 -34.50
CA ALA A 187 20.58 -7.09 -34.79
C ALA A 187 20.23 -8.40 -34.06
N LEU A 188 21.22 -9.26 -33.84
CA LEU A 188 21.01 -10.61 -33.30
C LEU A 188 21.05 -10.65 -31.76
N GLN A 189 21.71 -9.68 -31.09
CA GLN A 189 21.84 -9.67 -29.63
C GLN A 189 20.52 -9.85 -28.88
N PRO A 190 19.42 -9.13 -29.19
CA PRO A 190 18.17 -9.24 -28.42
C PRO A 190 17.56 -10.66 -28.45
N ARG A 191 17.66 -11.35 -29.59
CA ARG A 191 17.14 -12.71 -29.78
C ARG A 191 17.96 -13.73 -29.00
N VAL A 192 19.29 -13.62 -29.06
CA VAL A 192 20.19 -14.49 -28.32
C VAL A 192 20.02 -14.31 -26.81
N LEU A 193 19.96 -13.06 -26.33
CA LEU A 193 19.70 -12.76 -24.91
C LEU A 193 18.37 -13.32 -24.41
N ALA A 194 17.30 -13.18 -25.19
CA ALA A 194 16.00 -13.76 -24.82
C ALA A 194 16.12 -15.27 -24.58
N ARG A 195 16.86 -16.00 -25.44
CA ARG A 195 17.06 -17.44 -25.29
C ARG A 195 17.98 -17.80 -24.11
N VAL A 196 19.01 -17.00 -23.82
CA VAL A 196 19.86 -17.15 -22.62
C VAL A 196 19.01 -17.05 -21.36
N ASP A 197 18.09 -16.08 -21.32
CA ASP A 197 17.13 -15.91 -20.21
C ASP A 197 16.03 -16.99 -20.16
N GLY A 198 16.00 -17.92 -21.10
CA GLY A 198 14.95 -18.94 -21.24
C GLY A 198 13.60 -18.39 -21.69
N ARG A 199 13.57 -17.19 -22.29
CA ARG A 199 12.39 -16.53 -22.85
C ARG A 199 12.30 -16.80 -24.36
N ALA A 200 11.08 -16.77 -24.89
CA ALA A 200 10.89 -16.74 -26.33
C ALA A 200 11.37 -15.39 -26.89
N PRO A 201 12.02 -15.36 -28.07
CA PRO A 201 12.29 -14.12 -28.79
C PRO A 201 11.00 -13.35 -29.08
N ASP A 202 11.07 -12.03 -29.17
CA ASP A 202 9.93 -11.19 -29.55
C ASP A 202 9.45 -11.53 -30.97
N GLU A 203 8.16 -11.78 -31.15
CA GLU A 203 7.54 -12.07 -32.45
C GLU A 203 7.71 -10.90 -33.43
N ALA A 204 7.92 -9.68 -32.93
CA ALA A 204 8.13 -8.48 -33.74
C ALA A 204 9.58 -8.27 -34.23
N ALA A 205 10.55 -9.07 -33.77
CA ALA A 205 11.94 -8.92 -34.21
C ALA A 205 12.11 -9.36 -35.67
N ASP A 206 12.82 -8.59 -36.48
CA ASP A 206 13.05 -8.94 -37.88
C ASP A 206 14.02 -10.13 -38.04
N LEU A 207 13.84 -10.93 -39.10
CA LEU A 207 14.80 -11.95 -39.54
C LEU A 207 15.99 -11.26 -40.24
N VAL A 208 17.22 -11.59 -39.87
CA VAL A 208 18.41 -11.02 -40.53
C VAL A 208 18.70 -11.79 -41.81
N VAL A 209 18.66 -11.11 -42.95
CA VAL A 209 18.88 -11.70 -44.28
C VAL A 209 20.15 -11.11 -44.87
N VAL A 210 21.14 -11.95 -45.17
CA VAL A 210 22.44 -11.53 -45.68
C VAL A 210 22.66 -12.05 -47.09
N ALA A 211 23.02 -11.17 -48.03
CA ALA A 211 23.45 -11.61 -49.35
C ALA A 211 24.84 -12.26 -49.30
N CYS A 212 24.99 -13.40 -49.96
CA CYS A 212 26.25 -14.13 -49.95
C CYS A 212 26.48 -14.87 -51.27
N ALA A 213 27.69 -14.75 -51.83
CA ALA A 213 27.99 -15.29 -53.15
C ALA A 213 28.19 -16.80 -53.16
N SER A 214 28.44 -17.41 -51.99
CA SER A 214 28.60 -18.85 -51.82
C SER A 214 28.28 -19.32 -50.42
N THR A 215 27.93 -20.60 -50.29
CA THR A 215 27.69 -21.24 -48.98
C THR A 215 28.94 -21.32 -48.08
N ASP A 216 30.15 -21.30 -48.66
CA ASP A 216 31.41 -21.24 -47.92
C ASP A 216 31.64 -19.88 -47.26
N GLU A 217 31.35 -18.80 -47.98
CA GLU A 217 31.40 -17.44 -47.43
C GLU A 217 30.35 -17.25 -46.33
N ALA A 218 29.15 -17.82 -46.49
CA ALA A 218 28.12 -17.81 -45.46
C ALA A 218 28.59 -18.53 -44.18
N ALA A 219 29.29 -19.66 -44.32
CA ALA A 219 29.85 -20.38 -43.19
C ALA A 219 30.97 -19.57 -42.49
N LEU A 220 31.80 -18.83 -43.23
CA LEU A 220 32.80 -17.92 -42.66
C LEU A 220 32.17 -16.76 -41.87
N TRP A 221 31.07 -16.19 -42.36
CA TRP A 221 30.32 -15.17 -41.62
C TRP A 221 29.80 -15.69 -40.28
N VAL A 222 29.19 -16.88 -40.28
CA VAL A 222 28.71 -17.51 -39.05
C VAL A 222 29.90 -17.87 -38.14
N GLY A 223 30.99 -18.38 -38.70
CA GLY A 223 32.21 -18.73 -37.97
C GLY A 223 32.85 -17.52 -37.30
N ALA A 224 32.87 -16.37 -37.97
CA ALA A 224 33.28 -15.09 -37.39
C ALA A 224 32.36 -14.69 -36.23
N LEU A 225 31.04 -14.68 -36.45
CA LEU A 225 30.10 -14.28 -35.40
C LEU A 225 30.18 -15.18 -34.16
N GLN A 226 30.23 -16.50 -34.34
CA GLN A 226 30.34 -17.44 -33.22
C GLN A 226 31.66 -17.28 -32.46
N ARG A 227 32.76 -16.89 -33.11
CA ARG A 227 34.04 -16.58 -32.46
C ARG A 227 34.03 -15.31 -31.61
N THR A 228 32.94 -14.55 -31.57
CA THR A 228 32.80 -13.34 -30.73
C THR A 228 31.97 -13.57 -29.47
N CYS A 229 31.53 -14.80 -29.23
CA CYS A 229 30.75 -15.19 -28.05
C CYS A 229 31.16 -16.59 -27.56
N ALA A 230 30.60 -17.03 -26.42
CA ALA A 230 30.87 -18.36 -25.92
C ALA A 230 30.21 -19.45 -26.80
N PRO A 231 30.82 -20.64 -26.96
CA PRO A 231 30.26 -21.72 -27.79
C PRO A 231 28.83 -22.12 -27.44
N ALA A 232 28.48 -22.16 -26.14
CA ALA A 232 27.12 -22.46 -25.70
C ALA A 232 26.13 -21.36 -26.13
N THR A 233 26.50 -20.09 -26.01
CA THR A 233 25.72 -18.94 -26.49
C THR A 233 25.57 -18.98 -28.01
N GLY A 234 26.64 -19.32 -28.73
CA GLY A 234 26.64 -19.48 -30.18
C GLY A 234 25.69 -20.58 -30.69
N ARG A 235 25.43 -21.63 -29.89
CA ARG A 235 24.43 -22.68 -30.18
C ARG A 235 22.97 -22.18 -30.11
N LEU A 236 22.74 -21.02 -29.49
CA LEU A 236 21.41 -20.39 -29.40
C LEU A 236 21.10 -19.48 -30.59
N LEU A 237 22.04 -19.28 -31.51
CA LEU A 237 21.81 -18.53 -32.74
C LEU A 237 21.20 -19.43 -33.81
N GLY A 238 19.98 -19.16 -34.23
CA GLY A 238 19.39 -19.84 -35.39
C GLY A 238 19.98 -19.30 -36.68
N PHE A 239 20.62 -20.14 -37.49
CA PHE A 239 21.14 -19.72 -38.78
C PHE A 239 20.96 -20.74 -39.91
N SER A 240 21.01 -20.28 -41.16
CA SER A 240 21.07 -21.15 -42.35
C SER A 240 21.99 -20.56 -43.43
N THR A 241 22.97 -21.31 -43.90
CA THR A 241 23.96 -20.87 -44.90
C THR A 241 23.40 -20.76 -46.33
N LEU A 242 22.20 -21.29 -46.58
CA LEU A 242 21.55 -21.19 -47.88
C LEU A 242 20.03 -21.26 -47.74
N GLU A 243 19.35 -20.18 -48.14
CA GLU A 243 17.90 -20.14 -48.34
C GLU A 243 17.56 -19.47 -49.69
N ARG A 244 16.38 -19.78 -50.21
CA ARG A 244 15.80 -19.10 -51.39
C ARG A 244 14.48 -18.46 -50.98
N LEU A 245 14.35 -17.14 -51.15
CA LEU A 245 13.19 -16.38 -50.68
C LEU A 245 12.30 -15.98 -51.86
N THR A 246 11.59 -16.95 -52.42
CA THR A 246 10.78 -16.76 -53.64
C THR A 246 9.29 -16.53 -53.35
N GLY A 247 8.77 -17.04 -52.23
CA GLY A 247 7.37 -16.93 -51.81
C GLY A 247 7.14 -15.81 -50.79
N SER A 248 5.90 -15.35 -50.67
CA SER A 248 5.53 -14.24 -49.76
C SER A 248 5.49 -14.62 -48.27
N GLY A 249 5.40 -15.92 -47.94
CA GLY A 249 5.36 -16.43 -46.55
C GLY A 249 6.67 -17.05 -46.06
N ASP A 250 7.77 -16.88 -46.81
CA ASP A 250 9.05 -17.54 -46.50
C ASP A 250 9.69 -16.98 -45.23
N LEU A 251 9.57 -15.67 -44.98
CA LEU A 251 10.17 -15.02 -43.81
C LEU A 251 9.51 -15.51 -42.52
N GLU A 252 8.19 -15.57 -42.50
CA GLU A 252 7.40 -16.06 -41.36
C GLU A 252 7.69 -17.55 -41.10
N ARG A 253 7.80 -18.35 -42.17
CA ARG A 253 8.15 -19.77 -42.06
C ARG A 253 9.54 -19.96 -41.44
N LEU A 254 10.55 -19.25 -41.94
CA LEU A 254 11.94 -19.38 -41.45
C LEU A 254 12.08 -18.89 -40.01
N SER A 255 11.45 -17.76 -39.67
CA SER A 255 11.40 -17.26 -38.29
C SER A 255 10.68 -18.26 -37.38
N GLY A 256 9.56 -18.84 -37.83
CA GLY A 256 8.80 -19.87 -37.11
C GLY A 256 9.54 -21.20 -36.95
N MET A 257 10.51 -21.50 -37.82
CA MET A 257 11.43 -22.62 -37.64
C MET A 257 12.47 -22.36 -36.54
N GLY A 258 12.64 -21.11 -36.10
CA GLY A 258 13.64 -20.71 -35.12
C GLY A 258 14.93 -20.16 -35.72
N LEU A 259 14.93 -19.76 -37.00
CA LEU A 259 16.07 -19.10 -37.65
C LEU A 259 16.06 -17.60 -37.37
N ASP A 260 17.23 -17.03 -37.11
CA ASP A 260 17.44 -15.59 -36.88
C ASP A 260 18.30 -14.95 -37.97
N LEU A 261 19.19 -15.73 -38.57
CA LEU A 261 20.15 -15.32 -39.59
C LEU A 261 20.10 -16.25 -40.80
N VAL A 262 19.76 -15.73 -41.98
CA VAL A 262 19.74 -16.55 -43.20
C VAL A 262 20.57 -15.91 -44.30
N PHE A 263 21.31 -16.75 -45.02
CA PHE A 263 22.10 -16.32 -46.16
C PHE A 263 21.37 -16.68 -47.45
N VAL A 264 21.29 -15.70 -48.36
CA VAL A 264 20.63 -15.83 -49.64
C VAL A 264 21.56 -15.45 -50.78
N PRO A 265 21.40 -16.05 -51.97
CA PRO A 265 22.02 -15.56 -53.19
C PRO A 265 21.79 -14.07 -53.43
N PRO A 266 22.77 -13.28 -53.93
CA PRO A 266 22.58 -11.85 -54.21
C PRO A 266 21.36 -11.54 -55.12
N PRO A 267 21.03 -12.36 -56.15
CA PRO A 267 19.83 -12.13 -56.97
C PRO A 267 18.51 -12.19 -56.19
N ASP A 268 18.48 -12.90 -55.05
CA ASP A 268 17.26 -13.04 -54.25
C ASP A 268 17.05 -11.83 -53.31
N LEU A 269 18.07 -10.99 -53.10
CA LEU A 269 18.04 -9.88 -52.14
C LEU A 269 17.04 -8.77 -52.54
N GLU A 270 16.93 -8.45 -53.83
CA GLU A 270 15.98 -7.43 -54.32
C GLU A 270 14.52 -7.75 -53.96
N ALA A 271 14.16 -9.04 -53.96
CA ALA A 271 12.81 -9.49 -53.64
C ALA A 271 12.47 -9.33 -52.15
N VAL A 272 13.49 -9.25 -51.28
CA VAL A 272 13.37 -9.16 -49.82
C VAL A 272 13.38 -7.72 -49.34
N TRP A 273 14.14 -6.83 -49.99
CA TRP A 273 14.29 -5.42 -49.59
C TRP A 273 12.99 -4.64 -49.41
N ARG A 274 11.90 -5.09 -50.06
CA ARG A 274 10.58 -4.45 -50.02
C ARG A 274 9.61 -5.09 -49.02
N ARG A 275 10.04 -6.11 -48.29
CA ARG A 275 9.20 -6.88 -47.36
C ARG A 275 9.38 -6.37 -45.94
N THR A 276 8.29 -6.36 -45.18
CA THR A 276 8.31 -6.15 -43.73
C THR A 276 8.73 -7.43 -43.02
N GLY A 277 9.38 -7.34 -41.86
CA GLY A 277 9.78 -8.54 -41.09
C GLY A 277 11.21 -9.03 -41.35
N ALA A 278 12.02 -8.29 -42.12
CA ALA A 278 13.40 -8.65 -42.43
C ALA A 278 14.35 -7.45 -42.35
N LEU A 279 15.49 -7.66 -41.70
CA LEU A 279 16.63 -6.75 -41.74
C LEU A 279 17.60 -7.25 -42.81
N VAL A 280 17.68 -6.53 -43.92
CA VAL A 280 18.53 -6.88 -45.05
C VAL A 280 19.92 -6.28 -44.86
N VAL A 281 20.94 -7.15 -44.84
CA VAL A 281 22.36 -6.77 -44.76
C VAL A 281 23.03 -7.15 -46.07
N ASP A 282 23.53 -6.15 -46.79
CA ASP A 282 24.28 -6.32 -48.02
C ASP A 282 25.77 -6.08 -47.75
N PRO A 283 26.64 -7.11 -47.81
CA PRO A 283 28.06 -6.94 -47.59
C PRO A 283 28.75 -5.95 -48.54
N ASP A 284 28.21 -5.76 -49.75
CA ASP A 284 28.74 -4.80 -50.73
C ASP A 284 28.29 -3.36 -50.44
N ARG A 285 27.30 -3.19 -49.55
CA ARG A 285 26.77 -1.90 -49.08
C ARG A 285 26.74 -1.89 -47.55
N PRO A 286 27.92 -1.85 -46.90
CA PRO A 286 28.01 -1.93 -45.47
C PRO A 286 27.19 -0.82 -44.78
N PRO A 287 26.61 -1.12 -43.61
CA PRO A 287 25.83 -0.13 -42.87
C PRO A 287 26.71 1.04 -42.43
N SER A 288 26.17 2.25 -42.54
CA SER A 288 26.84 3.49 -42.15
C SER A 288 26.58 3.92 -40.71
N THR A 289 25.58 3.30 -40.06
CA THR A 289 25.21 3.57 -38.67
C THR A 289 26.08 2.75 -37.72
N ALA A 290 26.59 3.38 -36.67
CA ALA A 290 27.30 2.67 -35.61
C ALA A 290 26.34 1.71 -34.86
N PRO A 291 26.82 0.53 -34.44
CA PRO A 291 26.05 -0.38 -33.59
C PRO A 291 25.63 0.27 -32.26
N ILE A 292 24.51 -0.18 -31.71
CA ILE A 292 23.90 0.40 -30.50
C ILE A 292 24.06 -0.52 -29.30
N THR A 293 23.91 -1.82 -29.51
CA THR A 293 24.00 -2.87 -28.50
C THR A 293 25.46 -3.17 -28.10
N GLY A 294 25.64 -3.80 -26.94
CA GLY A 294 26.97 -4.11 -26.42
C GLY A 294 27.77 -5.08 -27.30
N TRP A 295 27.13 -6.14 -27.77
CA TRP A 295 27.74 -7.13 -28.68
C TRP A 295 28.09 -6.48 -30.01
N GLY A 296 27.18 -5.71 -30.60
CA GLY A 296 27.44 -4.99 -31.85
C GLY A 296 28.64 -4.04 -31.76
N ARG A 297 28.74 -3.24 -30.68
CA ARG A 297 29.85 -2.31 -30.48
C ARG A 297 31.18 -3.03 -30.23
N LEU A 298 31.19 -4.07 -29.40
CA LEU A 298 32.40 -4.86 -29.12
C LEU A 298 32.87 -5.65 -30.35
N VAL A 299 31.95 -6.18 -31.15
CA VAL A 299 32.26 -6.86 -32.41
C VAL A 299 32.83 -5.88 -33.44
N ALA A 300 32.25 -4.69 -33.56
CA ALA A 300 32.80 -3.67 -34.44
C ALA A 300 34.22 -3.25 -34.02
N ALA A 301 34.50 -3.20 -32.71
CA ALA A 301 35.83 -2.88 -32.18
C ALA A 301 36.85 -4.00 -32.45
N VAL A 302 36.52 -5.27 -32.15
CA VAL A 302 37.44 -6.39 -32.38
C VAL A 302 37.73 -6.63 -33.87
N CYS A 303 36.89 -6.10 -34.78
CA CYS A 303 37.08 -6.22 -36.22
C CYS A 303 37.80 -5.03 -36.87
N GLN A 304 38.40 -4.12 -36.10
CA GLN A 304 39.09 -2.95 -36.67
C GLN A 304 40.24 -3.33 -37.60
N ASP A 305 41.05 -4.29 -37.19
CA ASP A 305 42.12 -4.87 -37.98
C ASP A 305 42.39 -6.32 -37.57
N ARG A 306 43.25 -7.00 -38.34
CA ARG A 306 43.61 -8.41 -38.10
C ARG A 306 44.25 -8.62 -36.71
N GLY A 307 45.08 -7.69 -36.25
CA GLY A 307 45.74 -7.75 -34.96
C GLY A 307 44.73 -7.66 -33.81
N ALA A 308 43.83 -6.68 -33.86
CA ALA A 308 42.74 -6.56 -32.90
C ALA A 308 41.85 -7.82 -32.87
N TRP A 309 41.52 -8.37 -34.04
CA TRP A 309 40.74 -9.61 -34.15
C TRP A 309 41.43 -10.78 -33.46
N MET A 310 42.71 -11.01 -33.79
CA MET A 310 43.47 -12.11 -33.20
C MET A 310 43.65 -11.93 -31.70
N ALA A 311 44.00 -10.73 -31.23
CA ALA A 311 44.18 -10.44 -29.81
C ALA A 311 42.87 -10.63 -29.03
N GLY A 312 41.77 -10.06 -29.50
CA GLY A 312 40.46 -10.17 -28.86
C GLY A 312 39.89 -11.60 -28.85
N THR A 313 40.06 -12.35 -29.95
CA THR A 313 39.59 -13.75 -30.03
C THR A 313 40.43 -14.71 -29.19
N VAL A 314 41.74 -14.48 -29.06
CA VAL A 314 42.58 -15.26 -28.14
C VAL A 314 42.22 -14.94 -26.69
N ALA A 315 42.17 -13.66 -26.31
CA ALA A 315 41.88 -13.25 -24.94
C ALA A 315 40.51 -13.72 -24.46
N GLN A 316 39.46 -13.60 -25.29
CA GLN A 316 38.14 -14.09 -24.89
C GLN A 316 38.12 -15.62 -24.71
N ARG A 317 38.89 -16.38 -25.50
CA ARG A 317 38.97 -17.85 -25.37
C ARG A 317 39.67 -18.26 -24.09
N GLU A 318 40.72 -17.54 -23.70
CA GLU A 318 41.37 -17.72 -22.41
C GLU A 318 40.38 -17.47 -21.26
N VAL A 319 39.59 -16.38 -21.34
CA VAL A 319 38.54 -16.08 -20.36
C VAL A 319 37.47 -17.17 -20.30
N ILE A 320 36.91 -17.57 -21.46
CA ILE A 320 35.88 -18.61 -21.55
C ILE A 320 36.43 -19.95 -21.01
N GLY A 321 37.70 -20.26 -21.28
CA GLY A 321 38.38 -21.47 -20.83
C GLY A 321 38.53 -21.57 -19.31
N LEU A 322 38.42 -20.46 -18.57
CA LEU A 322 38.38 -20.46 -17.11
C LEU A 322 37.01 -20.90 -16.56
N LEU A 323 35.93 -20.79 -17.35
CA LEU A 323 34.57 -21.08 -16.90
C LEU A 323 34.18 -22.53 -17.18
N ALA A 324 33.59 -23.19 -16.17
CA ALA A 324 33.10 -24.57 -16.28
C ALA A 324 31.72 -24.68 -16.95
N ASP A 325 30.95 -23.60 -17.00
CA ASP A 325 29.62 -23.51 -17.62
C ASP A 325 29.49 -22.19 -18.36
N HIS A 326 28.98 -22.24 -19.59
CA HIS A 326 28.86 -21.10 -20.51
C HIS A 326 27.40 -20.76 -20.82
N ARG A 327 26.43 -21.50 -20.26
CA ARG A 327 25.03 -21.45 -20.71
C ARG A 327 24.27 -20.18 -20.32
N ASP A 328 24.76 -19.43 -19.33
CA ASP A 328 24.19 -18.16 -18.88
C ASP A 328 25.04 -16.94 -19.27
N LEU A 329 25.97 -17.11 -20.22
CA LEU A 329 26.77 -16.04 -20.79
C LEU A 329 25.99 -15.28 -21.86
N SER A 330 25.97 -13.96 -21.74
CA SER A 330 25.57 -13.08 -22.83
C SER A 330 26.54 -13.22 -24.02
N PRO A 331 26.13 -12.84 -25.23
CA PRO A 331 27.03 -12.91 -26.38
C PRO A 331 28.19 -11.90 -26.30
N ALA A 332 27.99 -10.77 -25.61
CA ALA A 332 28.99 -9.70 -25.48
C ALA A 332 30.00 -9.92 -24.35
N TRP A 333 29.60 -10.68 -23.31
CA TRP A 333 30.36 -10.82 -22.08
C TRP A 333 31.81 -11.30 -22.26
N PRO A 334 32.12 -12.29 -23.12
CA PRO A 334 33.51 -12.75 -23.28
C PRO A 334 34.48 -11.66 -23.75
N LEU A 335 34.05 -10.85 -24.72
CA LEU A 335 34.86 -9.72 -25.21
C LEU A 335 34.95 -8.59 -24.17
N ALA A 336 33.86 -8.33 -23.43
CA ALA A 336 33.87 -7.33 -22.36
C ALA A 336 34.85 -7.70 -21.23
N VAL A 337 34.90 -8.98 -20.84
CA VAL A 337 35.85 -9.45 -19.81
C VAL A 337 37.27 -9.49 -20.34
N ALA A 338 37.48 -9.86 -21.61
CA ALA A 338 38.80 -9.79 -22.23
C ALA A 338 39.37 -8.36 -22.18
N GLU A 339 38.57 -7.37 -22.58
CA GLU A 339 38.90 -5.94 -22.47
C GLU A 339 39.08 -5.48 -21.02
N ALA A 340 38.40 -6.10 -20.04
CA ALA A 340 38.61 -5.81 -18.63
C ALA A 340 39.92 -6.40 -18.08
N CYS A 341 40.36 -7.56 -18.61
CA CYS A 341 41.63 -8.19 -18.24
C CYS A 341 42.83 -7.46 -18.82
N ASP A 342 42.70 -6.91 -20.04
CA ASP A 342 43.72 -6.13 -20.73
C ASP A 342 43.10 -4.84 -21.31
N PRO A 343 42.99 -3.76 -20.52
CA PRO A 343 42.39 -2.50 -20.98
C PRO A 343 43.14 -1.90 -22.18
N GLY A 344 42.41 -1.57 -23.24
CA GLY A 344 42.94 -1.09 -24.52
C GLY A 344 43.11 -2.19 -25.58
N LEU A 345 42.63 -3.42 -25.32
CA LEU A 345 42.74 -4.56 -26.23
C LEU A 345 41.93 -4.36 -27.53
N LEU A 346 40.71 -3.83 -27.44
CA LEU A 346 39.77 -3.77 -28.56
C LEU A 346 39.71 -2.39 -29.24
N ALA A 347 39.73 -1.29 -28.47
CA ALA A 347 39.86 0.10 -28.91
C ALA A 347 39.66 1.08 -27.74
N ASP A 348 40.05 2.34 -27.94
CA ASP A 348 39.68 3.45 -27.05
C ASP A 348 38.15 3.71 -27.09
N GLU A 349 37.59 4.25 -26.00
CA GLU A 349 36.16 4.65 -25.85
C GLU A 349 35.11 3.52 -25.76
N LEU A 350 35.45 2.39 -25.12
CA LEU A 350 34.51 1.28 -24.86
C LEU A 350 34.11 1.10 -23.39
N ASP A 351 34.64 1.92 -22.48
CA ASP A 351 34.45 1.78 -21.03
C ASP A 351 32.97 1.68 -20.65
N ASP A 352 32.10 2.50 -21.26
CA ASP A 352 30.67 2.52 -20.97
C ASP A 352 29.98 1.19 -21.29
N VAL A 353 30.30 0.60 -22.45
CA VAL A 353 29.73 -0.68 -22.88
C VAL A 353 30.26 -1.83 -22.06
N VAL A 354 31.57 -1.87 -21.85
CA VAL A 354 32.24 -2.93 -21.10
C VAL A 354 31.69 -2.95 -19.68
N GLU A 355 31.67 -1.82 -18.99
CA GLU A 355 31.17 -1.74 -17.63
C GLU A 355 29.67 -2.09 -17.52
N CYS A 356 28.83 -1.69 -18.49
CA CYS A 356 27.43 -2.08 -18.48
C CYS A 356 27.27 -3.60 -18.66
N GLU A 357 27.97 -4.18 -19.63
CA GLU A 357 27.90 -5.62 -19.92
C GLU A 357 28.36 -6.47 -18.72
N LEU A 358 29.44 -6.04 -18.06
CA LEU A 358 29.95 -6.70 -16.85
C LEU A 358 28.99 -6.64 -15.65
N VAL A 359 28.06 -5.68 -15.64
CA VAL A 359 27.02 -5.57 -14.61
C VAL A 359 25.76 -6.32 -15.02
N ASP A 360 25.36 -6.22 -16.28
CA ASP A 360 24.17 -6.86 -16.89
C ASP A 360 24.30 -8.38 -16.96
N CYS A 361 25.51 -8.93 -17.10
CA CYS A 361 25.74 -10.37 -17.14
C CYS A 361 26.66 -10.82 -15.99
N GLN A 362 26.05 -11.49 -14.99
CA GLN A 362 26.73 -12.12 -13.87
C GLN A 362 26.51 -13.64 -13.91
N PRO A 363 27.29 -14.37 -14.74
CA PRO A 363 27.12 -15.80 -14.90
C PRO A 363 27.43 -16.56 -13.61
N SER A 364 26.68 -17.63 -13.37
CA SER A 364 26.79 -18.48 -12.18
C SER A 364 28.18 -19.10 -12.02
N ALA A 365 28.87 -19.37 -13.13
CA ALA A 365 30.24 -19.89 -13.14
C ALA A 365 31.27 -18.93 -12.50
N LEU A 366 30.96 -17.65 -12.31
CA LEU A 366 31.85 -16.72 -11.60
C LEU A 366 32.03 -17.05 -10.12
N ILE A 367 31.07 -17.77 -9.51
CA ILE A 367 31.12 -18.15 -8.08
C ILE A 367 32.43 -18.89 -7.76
N ASP A 368 32.88 -19.74 -8.69
CA ASP A 368 34.09 -20.54 -8.54
C ASP A 368 35.34 -19.88 -9.18
N GLN A 369 35.21 -18.64 -9.67
CA GLN A 369 36.29 -17.89 -10.33
C GLN A 369 36.59 -16.56 -9.62
N PRO A 370 37.35 -16.57 -8.50
CA PRO A 370 37.65 -15.37 -7.73
C PRO A 370 38.54 -14.38 -8.49
N TYR A 371 39.41 -14.86 -9.39
CA TYR A 371 40.26 -14.02 -10.23
C TYR A 371 39.43 -13.11 -11.16
N LEU A 372 38.53 -13.70 -11.95
CA LEU A 372 37.65 -12.94 -12.84
C LEU A 372 36.70 -12.03 -12.05
N SER A 373 36.13 -12.53 -10.95
CA SER A 373 35.28 -11.72 -10.07
C SER A 373 36.00 -10.47 -9.53
N SER A 374 37.30 -10.59 -9.21
CA SER A 374 38.13 -9.47 -8.77
C SER A 374 38.37 -8.47 -9.88
N ILE A 375 38.76 -8.91 -11.08
CA ILE A 375 39.00 -8.03 -12.24
C ILE A 375 37.73 -7.26 -12.61
N ILE A 376 36.60 -7.97 -12.69
CA ILE A 376 35.31 -7.37 -13.02
C ILE A 376 34.95 -6.29 -11.99
N SER A 377 35.14 -6.59 -10.70
CA SER A 377 34.90 -5.64 -9.63
C SER A 377 35.84 -4.43 -9.71
N GLU A 378 37.12 -4.64 -9.95
CA GLU A 378 38.11 -3.57 -10.08
C GLU A 378 37.80 -2.67 -11.28
N ARG A 379 37.48 -3.25 -12.43
CA ARG A 379 37.12 -2.51 -13.66
C ARG A 379 35.88 -1.64 -13.42
N VAL A 380 34.78 -2.23 -12.97
CA VAL A 380 33.50 -1.51 -12.82
C VAL A 380 33.54 -0.49 -11.69
N LEU A 381 34.16 -0.82 -10.55
CA LEU A 381 34.20 0.06 -9.38
C LEU A 381 35.33 1.09 -9.44
N GLY A 382 36.38 0.83 -10.24
CA GLY A 382 37.51 1.71 -10.48
C GLY A 382 37.20 2.91 -11.37
N SER A 383 36.08 2.89 -12.10
CA SER A 383 35.58 3.97 -12.95
C SER A 383 35.67 5.36 -12.30
N ASP A 384 36.26 6.34 -12.99
CA ASP A 384 36.37 7.72 -12.51
C ASP A 384 35.04 8.50 -12.53
N CYS A 385 33.96 7.87 -13.02
CA CYS A 385 32.64 8.48 -13.07
C CYS A 385 32.15 8.94 -11.68
N ARG A 386 31.77 10.22 -11.60
CA ARG A 386 31.21 10.87 -10.41
C ARG A 386 29.71 11.11 -10.50
N GLU A 387 29.11 10.92 -11.66
CA GLU A 387 27.70 11.21 -11.90
C GLU A 387 26.81 10.13 -11.25
N PRO A 388 25.91 10.50 -10.31
CA PRO A 388 25.06 9.53 -9.65
C PRO A 388 24.08 8.84 -10.60
N ALA A 389 23.73 9.48 -11.72
CA ALA A 389 22.88 8.91 -12.75
C ALA A 389 23.51 7.67 -13.41
N ASP A 390 24.83 7.64 -13.57
CA ASP A 390 25.52 6.52 -14.22
C ASP A 390 25.60 5.31 -13.29
N TRP A 391 25.95 5.53 -12.02
CA TRP A 391 25.89 4.49 -11.00
C TRP A 391 24.47 3.95 -10.81
N TRP A 392 23.46 4.81 -10.97
CA TRP A 392 22.06 4.39 -10.96
C TRP A 392 21.70 3.50 -12.15
N ARG A 393 22.17 3.85 -13.37
CA ARG A 393 22.00 3.00 -14.56
C ARG A 393 22.64 1.62 -14.36
N ARG A 394 23.85 1.56 -13.81
CA ARG A 394 24.53 0.29 -13.47
C ARG A 394 23.75 -0.51 -12.42
N LEU A 395 23.21 0.12 -11.37
CA LEU A 395 22.35 -0.59 -10.41
C LEU A 395 21.05 -1.11 -11.04
N ALA A 396 20.52 -0.42 -12.04
CA ALA A 396 19.33 -0.84 -12.78
C ALA A 396 19.60 -2.03 -13.73
N ALA A 397 20.83 -2.20 -14.17
CA ALA A 397 21.33 -3.30 -14.97
C ALA A 397 21.48 -4.62 -14.19
N VAL A 398 21.60 -4.57 -12.85
CA VAL A 398 21.89 -5.76 -12.02
C VAL A 398 20.79 -6.86 -12.16
N PRO A 399 21.13 -8.07 -12.64
CA PRO A 399 20.21 -9.19 -12.82
C PRO A 399 19.47 -9.60 -11.56
N ALA A 400 18.24 -10.09 -11.70
CA ALA A 400 17.38 -10.45 -10.57
C ALA A 400 17.96 -11.52 -9.64
N ASN A 401 18.72 -12.46 -10.21
CA ASN A 401 19.40 -13.57 -9.55
C ASN A 401 20.79 -13.20 -9.00
N ALA A 402 21.34 -12.03 -9.33
CA ALA A 402 22.67 -11.63 -8.86
C ALA A 402 22.70 -11.50 -7.33
N PRO A 403 23.70 -12.08 -6.65
CA PRO A 403 23.85 -11.93 -5.21
C PRO A 403 24.20 -10.49 -4.84
N VAL A 404 23.65 -9.99 -3.74
CA VAL A 404 23.85 -8.61 -3.26
C VAL A 404 25.12 -8.51 -2.41
N THR A 405 26.22 -8.99 -2.97
CA THR A 405 27.56 -9.07 -2.39
C THR A 405 28.62 -8.79 -3.46
N GLY A 406 29.88 -8.57 -3.08
CA GLY A 406 30.97 -8.36 -4.05
C GLY A 406 30.72 -7.11 -4.91
N LEU A 407 30.58 -7.30 -6.23
CA LEU A 407 30.35 -6.21 -7.18
C LEU A 407 29.12 -5.36 -6.82
N VAL A 408 27.99 -5.98 -6.46
CA VAL A 408 26.74 -5.24 -6.17
C VAL A 408 26.88 -4.40 -4.90
N ASP A 409 27.59 -4.90 -3.88
CA ASP A 409 27.92 -4.14 -2.65
C ASP A 409 28.76 -2.89 -2.98
N GLY A 410 29.77 -3.06 -3.83
CA GLY A 410 30.59 -1.97 -4.34
C GLY A 410 29.79 -0.94 -5.16
N LEU A 411 28.89 -1.40 -6.04
CA LEU A 411 28.03 -0.54 -6.87
C LEU A 411 27.12 0.33 -6.00
N VAL A 412 26.47 -0.27 -5.00
CA VAL A 412 25.63 0.49 -4.05
C VAL A 412 26.48 1.50 -3.29
N SER A 413 27.66 1.10 -2.82
CA SER A 413 28.57 2.00 -2.10
C SER A 413 29.04 3.18 -2.95
N ARG A 414 29.38 2.96 -4.22
CA ARG A 414 29.76 4.01 -5.18
C ARG A 414 28.59 4.93 -5.51
N TYR A 415 27.40 4.35 -5.75
CA TYR A 415 26.18 5.11 -5.96
C TYR A 415 25.88 6.04 -4.78
N LEU A 416 25.85 5.52 -3.55
CA LEU A 416 25.54 6.34 -2.36
C LEU A 416 26.54 7.49 -2.17
N ARG A 417 27.83 7.24 -2.45
CA ARG A 417 28.88 8.26 -2.40
C ARG A 417 28.73 9.33 -3.50
N ALA A 418 28.37 8.94 -4.72
CA ALA A 418 28.11 9.88 -5.81
C ALA A 418 26.84 10.70 -5.53
N ALA A 419 25.77 10.03 -5.09
CA ALA A 419 24.50 10.66 -4.74
C ALA A 419 24.65 11.67 -3.59
N SER A 420 25.47 11.36 -2.58
CA SER A 420 25.72 12.28 -1.46
C SER A 420 26.45 13.58 -1.86
N GLN A 421 26.95 13.69 -3.10
CA GLN A 421 27.62 14.89 -3.60
C GLN A 421 26.71 15.75 -4.49
N SER A 422 25.49 15.32 -4.78
CA SER A 422 24.59 16.01 -5.72
C SER A 422 23.20 16.26 -5.12
N ALA A 423 22.99 17.47 -4.59
CA ALA A 423 21.71 17.87 -4.02
C ALA A 423 20.57 17.87 -5.07
N SER A 424 20.86 18.27 -6.32
CA SER A 424 19.88 18.25 -7.41
C SER A 424 19.43 16.83 -7.74
N TRP A 425 20.34 15.86 -7.70
CA TRP A 425 20.00 14.44 -7.83
C TRP A 425 19.13 13.98 -6.65
N LEU A 426 19.54 14.23 -5.40
CA LEU A 426 18.80 13.77 -4.23
C LEU A 426 17.39 14.34 -4.11
N LEU A 427 17.15 15.55 -4.61
CA LEU A 427 15.88 16.26 -4.52
C LEU A 427 14.98 16.10 -5.76
N ASP A 428 15.37 15.28 -6.73
CA ASP A 428 14.56 15.03 -7.92
C ASP A 428 13.31 14.18 -7.59
N GLU A 429 12.17 14.87 -7.44
CA GLU A 429 10.88 14.25 -7.20
C GLU A 429 10.37 13.44 -8.40
N ARG A 430 10.89 13.65 -9.61
CA ARG A 430 10.45 12.95 -10.84
C ARG A 430 11.17 11.63 -11.09
N ARG A 431 12.27 11.35 -10.37
CA ARG A 431 13.00 10.10 -10.52
C ARG A 431 12.14 8.92 -10.05
N GLU A 432 11.81 8.03 -10.97
CA GLU A 432 11.21 6.73 -10.65
C GLU A 432 12.29 5.66 -10.52
N PRO A 433 12.27 4.84 -9.45
CA PRO A 433 13.31 3.85 -9.26
C PRO A 433 13.07 2.59 -10.07
N PRO A 434 14.03 2.17 -10.92
CA PRO A 434 13.98 0.89 -11.61
C PRO A 434 13.82 -0.27 -10.60
N PRO A 435 13.00 -1.29 -10.89
CA PRO A 435 12.78 -2.40 -9.97
C PRO A 435 14.07 -3.09 -9.51
N ALA A 436 15.06 -3.20 -10.41
CA ALA A 436 16.36 -3.82 -10.11
C ALA A 436 17.20 -2.98 -9.12
N ALA A 437 17.34 -1.67 -9.36
CA ALA A 437 18.04 -0.78 -8.45
C ALA A 437 17.38 -0.73 -7.07
N ARG A 438 16.03 -0.67 -7.04
CA ARG A 438 15.25 -0.73 -5.81
C ARG A 438 15.47 -2.02 -5.03
N ARG A 439 15.49 -3.17 -5.72
CA ARG A 439 15.77 -4.48 -5.13
C ARG A 439 17.18 -4.51 -4.53
N ALA A 440 18.19 -4.09 -5.30
CA ALA A 440 19.59 -4.08 -4.87
C ALA A 440 19.78 -3.22 -3.61
N LEU A 441 19.28 -1.98 -3.63
CA LEU A 441 19.33 -1.09 -2.46
C LEU A 441 18.62 -1.68 -1.25
N ASN A 442 17.41 -2.23 -1.44
CA ASN A 442 16.62 -2.79 -0.35
C ASN A 442 17.31 -3.99 0.32
N LEU A 443 17.73 -4.97 -0.48
CA LEU A 443 18.40 -6.17 0.01
C LEU A 443 19.76 -5.84 0.63
N TRP A 444 20.50 -4.89 0.07
CA TRP A 444 21.79 -4.46 0.60
C TRP A 444 21.65 -3.74 1.94
N SER A 445 20.78 -2.73 2.00
CA SER A 445 20.60 -1.90 3.20
C SER A 445 19.87 -2.62 4.35
N ALA A 446 19.12 -3.68 4.06
CA ALA A 446 18.53 -4.55 5.07
C ALA A 446 19.57 -5.38 5.85
N GLN A 447 20.80 -5.53 5.33
CA GLN A 447 21.86 -6.29 5.98
C GLN A 447 22.40 -5.51 7.20
N PRO A 448 22.47 -6.12 8.41
CA PRO A 448 22.90 -5.42 9.62
C PRO A 448 24.28 -4.76 9.53
N GLN A 449 25.22 -5.36 8.80
CA GLN A 449 26.57 -4.82 8.59
C GLN A 449 26.58 -3.51 7.80
N CYS A 450 25.57 -3.27 6.96
CA CYS A 450 25.48 -2.08 6.11
C CYS A 450 24.92 -0.87 6.86
N ALA A 451 24.34 -1.06 8.06
CA ALA A 451 23.68 0.01 8.80
C ALA A 451 24.58 1.24 9.05
N LYS A 452 25.85 1.03 9.44
CA LYS A 452 26.81 2.13 9.66
C LYS A 452 27.15 2.88 8.37
N VAL A 453 27.23 2.16 7.25
CA VAL A 453 27.53 2.75 5.94
C VAL A 453 26.35 3.61 5.48
N VAL A 454 25.12 3.10 5.63
CA VAL A 454 23.89 3.87 5.34
C VAL A 454 23.79 5.11 6.23
N GLU A 455 24.04 4.97 7.53
CA GLU A 455 24.03 6.11 8.46
C GLU A 455 25.00 7.21 8.05
N ARG A 456 26.22 6.82 7.62
CA ARG A 456 27.22 7.77 7.15
C ARG A 456 26.80 8.42 5.83
N ALA A 457 26.33 7.66 4.85
CA ALA A 457 25.87 8.19 3.58
C ALA A 457 24.71 9.18 3.76
N VAL A 458 23.75 8.87 4.64
CA VAL A 458 22.63 9.76 4.97
C VAL A 458 23.12 11.06 5.63
N GLU A 459 24.12 10.98 6.51
CA GLU A 459 24.74 12.17 7.10
C GLU A 459 25.37 13.07 6.03
N ASP A 460 26.13 12.50 5.11
CA ASP A 460 26.76 13.23 4.01
C ASP A 460 25.69 13.82 3.05
N MET A 461 24.60 13.09 2.76
CA MET A 461 23.46 13.58 1.96
C MET A 461 22.71 14.74 2.63
N ILE A 462 22.53 14.70 3.95
CA ILE A 462 21.93 15.82 4.70
C ILE A 462 22.82 17.05 4.58
N CYS A 463 24.14 16.90 4.76
CA CYS A 463 25.09 18.00 4.59
C CYS A 463 25.03 18.61 3.18
N ALA A 464 24.90 17.80 2.13
CA ALA A 464 24.80 18.27 0.76
C ALA A 464 23.50 19.04 0.47
N VAL A 465 22.36 18.53 0.95
CA VAL A 465 21.03 19.15 0.75
C VAL A 465 20.88 20.44 1.55
N GLU A 466 21.55 20.56 2.69
CA GLU A 466 21.47 21.73 3.59
C GLU A 466 22.70 22.64 3.53
N ALA A 467 23.46 22.59 2.42
CA ALA A 467 24.63 23.44 2.22
C ALA A 467 24.31 24.95 2.32
N ASP A 468 23.12 25.35 1.86
CA ASP A 468 22.62 26.73 1.91
C ASP A 468 21.88 27.06 3.23
N GLY A 469 21.84 26.11 4.18
CA GLY A 469 21.19 26.25 5.48
C GLY A 469 20.17 25.15 5.78
N PRO A 470 19.72 25.04 7.06
CA PRO A 470 18.79 23.99 7.47
C PRO A 470 17.41 24.18 6.84
N ASP A 471 16.97 23.19 6.04
CA ASP A 471 15.63 23.14 5.44
C ASP A 471 14.96 21.78 5.71
N GLY A 472 13.99 21.79 6.62
CA GLY A 472 13.22 20.59 6.95
C GLY A 472 12.38 20.05 5.79
N ALA A 473 11.94 20.90 4.85
CA ALA A 473 11.17 20.45 3.69
C ALA A 473 12.08 19.73 2.68
N ALA A 474 13.28 20.27 2.41
CA ALA A 474 14.29 19.58 1.62
C ALA A 474 14.72 18.25 2.25
N ARG A 475 14.91 18.21 3.59
CA ARG A 475 15.21 16.96 4.30
C ARG A 475 14.09 15.92 4.19
N LEU A 476 12.82 16.34 4.22
CA LEU A 476 11.70 15.43 3.99
C LEU A 476 11.65 14.92 2.53
N ARG A 477 11.96 15.76 1.54
CA ARG A 477 12.07 15.32 0.13
C ARG A 477 13.20 14.30 -0.06
N LEU A 478 14.35 14.54 0.55
CA LEU A 478 15.45 13.58 0.59
C LEU A 478 14.99 12.25 1.20
N ALA A 479 14.34 12.29 2.37
CA ALA A 479 13.86 11.09 3.03
C ALA A 479 12.84 10.33 2.16
N ASP A 480 11.94 11.05 1.48
CA ASP A 480 10.98 10.45 0.55
C ASP A 480 11.68 9.77 -0.64
N GLY A 481 12.64 10.46 -1.26
CA GLY A 481 13.46 9.91 -2.34
C GLY A 481 14.17 8.63 -1.94
N LEU A 482 14.84 8.61 -0.78
CA LEU A 482 15.56 7.43 -0.29
C LEU A 482 14.63 6.23 -0.02
N VAL A 483 13.48 6.46 0.63
CA VAL A 483 12.48 5.42 0.91
C VAL A 483 11.86 4.91 -0.38
N ARG A 484 11.55 5.80 -1.33
CA ARG A 484 11.03 5.46 -2.66
C ARG A 484 12.02 4.61 -3.44
N ASP A 485 13.29 5.00 -3.43
CA ASP A 485 14.41 4.30 -4.07
C ASP A 485 14.70 2.93 -3.45
N GLY A 486 14.09 2.60 -2.30
CA GLY A 486 14.13 1.28 -1.67
C GLY A 486 15.13 1.15 -0.52
N LEU A 487 15.82 2.24 -0.15
CA LEU A 487 16.81 2.25 0.91
C LEU A 487 16.14 2.04 2.28
N VAL A 488 16.51 0.96 2.96
CA VAL A 488 16.09 0.69 4.34
C VAL A 488 16.89 1.58 5.28
N LEU A 489 16.20 2.49 5.96
CA LEU A 489 16.83 3.47 6.84
C LEU A 489 17.07 2.88 8.25
N PRO A 490 18.33 2.86 8.74
CA PRO A 490 18.61 2.53 10.14
C PRO A 490 17.94 3.52 11.11
N PRO A 491 17.66 3.11 12.36
CA PRO A 491 16.93 3.95 13.32
C PRO A 491 17.54 5.35 13.55
N MET A 492 18.87 5.48 13.55
CA MET A 492 19.52 6.79 13.73
C MET A 492 19.42 7.67 12.48
N ALA A 493 19.60 7.10 11.29
CA ALA A 493 19.40 7.81 10.02
C ALA A 493 17.95 8.30 9.89
N ALA A 494 16.98 7.42 10.13
CA ALA A 494 15.55 7.77 10.12
C ALA A 494 15.25 8.88 11.12
N LYS A 495 15.76 8.79 12.36
CA LYS A 495 15.58 9.85 13.37
C LYS A 495 16.11 11.19 12.89
N ARG A 496 17.29 11.24 12.26
CA ARG A 496 17.91 12.49 11.76
C ARG A 496 17.14 13.09 10.58
N LEU A 497 16.67 12.24 9.66
CA LEU A 497 15.90 12.65 8.49
C LEU A 497 14.51 13.20 8.86
N PHE A 498 13.77 12.46 9.69
CA PHE A 498 12.36 12.80 9.98
C PHE A 498 12.18 13.78 11.14
N ALA A 499 13.19 14.04 11.98
CA ALA A 499 13.05 14.92 13.14
C ALA A 499 12.59 16.35 12.80
N PRO A 500 13.12 17.05 11.78
CA PRO A 500 12.63 18.38 11.42
C PRO A 500 11.16 18.36 10.96
N ALA A 501 10.77 17.36 10.15
CA ALA A 501 9.39 17.19 9.72
C ALA A 501 8.43 16.99 10.90
N CYS A 502 8.79 16.11 11.84
CA CYS A 502 7.99 15.88 13.04
C CYS A 502 7.87 17.13 13.92
N ARG A 503 8.96 17.90 14.07
CA ARG A 503 8.94 19.17 14.83
C ARG A 503 8.04 20.20 14.16
N ALA A 504 8.14 20.36 12.85
CA ALA A 504 7.31 21.29 12.08
C ALA A 504 5.82 20.94 12.14
N LEU A 505 5.46 19.66 12.06
CA LEU A 505 4.07 19.18 12.14
C LEU A 505 3.47 19.34 13.54
N LEU A 506 4.29 19.24 14.58
CA LEU A 506 3.89 19.46 15.98
C LEU A 506 4.02 20.92 16.43
N SER A 507 4.58 21.80 15.59
CA SER A 507 4.80 23.21 15.87
C SER A 507 3.49 23.98 15.75
N PRO A 508 3.22 24.96 16.65
CA PRO A 508 2.09 25.87 16.48
C PRO A 508 2.31 26.87 15.32
N ASN A 509 3.50 26.91 14.72
CA ASN A 509 3.81 27.81 13.61
C ASN A 509 3.17 27.34 12.29
N ALA A 510 2.06 27.97 11.90
CA ALA A 510 1.32 27.63 10.69
C ALA A 510 2.16 27.70 9.41
N ALA A 511 3.12 28.63 9.31
CA ALA A 511 3.97 28.75 8.12
C ALA A 511 4.96 27.58 7.99
N GLU A 512 5.49 27.10 9.12
CA GLU A 512 6.39 25.95 9.17
C GLU A 512 5.66 24.65 8.83
N CYS A 513 4.46 24.46 9.40
CA CYS A 513 3.58 23.35 9.07
C CYS A 513 3.18 23.38 7.58
N ALA A 514 2.77 24.54 7.05
CA ALA A 514 2.36 24.67 5.65
C ALA A 514 3.47 24.29 4.67
N ARG A 515 4.72 24.72 4.94
CA ARG A 515 5.89 24.32 4.15
C ARG A 515 6.08 22.79 4.16
N MET A 516 5.92 22.16 5.33
CA MET A 516 6.07 20.71 5.47
C MET A 516 4.96 19.94 4.73
N THR A 517 3.71 20.34 4.94
CA THR A 517 2.55 19.71 4.28
C THR A 517 2.50 19.95 2.77
N GLY A 518 3.27 20.94 2.27
CA GLY A 518 3.45 21.19 0.84
C GLY A 518 4.37 20.18 0.14
N VAL A 519 5.13 19.38 0.88
CA VAL A 519 6.00 18.32 0.32
C VAL A 519 5.14 17.15 -0.14
N ARG A 520 5.39 16.67 -1.36
CA ARG A 520 4.74 15.50 -1.96
C ARG A 520 5.39 14.20 -1.46
N ALA A 521 5.10 13.83 -0.21
CA ALA A 521 5.61 12.57 0.36
C ALA A 521 4.71 11.37 0.06
N GLY A 522 5.32 10.27 -0.36
CA GLY A 522 4.68 8.98 -0.56
C GLY A 522 4.11 8.37 0.73
N GLN A 523 3.31 7.32 0.57
CA GLN A 523 2.64 6.65 1.70
C GLN A 523 3.63 6.02 2.70
N ALA A 524 4.70 5.40 2.22
CA ALA A 524 5.72 4.78 3.07
C ALA A 524 6.46 5.81 3.94
N THR A 525 6.85 6.94 3.35
CA THR A 525 7.49 8.06 4.04
C THR A 525 6.57 8.63 5.12
N ARG A 526 5.29 8.86 4.80
CA ARG A 526 4.31 9.37 5.77
C ARG A 526 4.03 8.37 6.89
N ALA A 527 4.10 7.06 6.62
CA ALA A 527 3.99 6.04 7.66
C ALA A 527 5.16 6.11 8.66
N HIS A 528 6.39 6.35 8.19
CA HIS A 528 7.54 6.59 9.09
C HIS A 528 7.38 7.86 9.92
N VAL A 529 6.89 8.95 9.31
CA VAL A 529 6.59 10.19 10.05
C VAL A 529 5.47 9.95 11.08
N LEU A 530 4.44 9.17 10.75
CA LEU A 530 3.31 8.85 11.63
C LEU A 530 3.79 8.08 12.87
N ASP A 531 4.57 7.01 12.69
CA ASP A 531 5.16 6.25 13.81
C ASP A 531 6.02 7.16 14.69
N ARG A 532 6.80 8.06 14.09
CA ARG A 532 7.65 8.97 14.85
C ARG A 532 6.84 10.04 15.60
N VAL A 533 5.78 10.58 15.01
CA VAL A 533 4.86 11.52 15.66
C VAL A 533 4.14 10.84 16.82
N GLU A 534 3.67 9.60 16.66
CA GLU A 534 3.09 8.79 17.75
C GLU A 534 4.07 8.65 18.93
N GLN A 535 5.34 8.32 18.65
CA GLN A 535 6.39 8.24 19.67
C GLN A 535 6.64 9.57 20.39
N LEU A 536 6.59 10.70 19.67
CA LEU A 536 6.76 12.03 20.25
C LEU A 536 5.54 12.45 21.09
N LEU A 537 4.33 12.10 20.65
CA LEU A 537 3.13 12.29 21.44
C LEU A 537 3.17 11.41 22.70
N ARG A 538 3.73 10.22 22.63
CA ARG A 538 3.86 9.36 23.81
C ARG A 538 4.80 9.92 24.88
N ALA A 539 5.82 10.68 24.48
CA ALA A 539 6.81 11.23 25.41
C ALA A 539 6.16 12.13 26.47
N PRO A 540 6.58 12.06 27.76
CA PRO A 540 5.99 12.85 28.83
C PRO A 540 6.17 14.34 28.57
N ALA A 541 5.07 15.09 28.66
CA ALA A 541 5.07 16.54 28.51
C ALA A 541 5.72 17.22 29.75
N PRO A 542 6.37 18.39 29.58
CA PRO A 542 6.96 19.13 30.69
C PRO A 542 5.85 19.73 31.58
N ALA A 543 5.84 19.33 32.86
CA ALA A 543 5.04 19.83 34.00
C ALA A 543 3.50 19.88 33.88
N GLU A 544 2.92 20.08 32.70
CA GLU A 544 1.48 20.22 32.47
C GLU A 544 0.90 19.11 31.56
N PRO A 545 -0.37 18.72 31.76
CA PRO A 545 -1.06 17.79 30.88
C PRO A 545 -1.14 18.31 29.44
N ARG A 546 -0.89 17.46 28.44
CA ARG A 546 -1.01 17.87 27.04
C ARG A 546 -2.47 18.13 26.68
N ARG A 547 -2.74 19.24 26.00
CA ARG A 547 -4.09 19.58 25.52
C ARG A 547 -4.46 18.76 24.28
N LEU A 548 -5.68 18.26 24.19
CA LEU A 548 -6.21 17.55 23.02
C LEU A 548 -7.33 18.38 22.36
N PRO A 549 -7.25 18.71 21.06
CA PRO A 549 -6.12 18.45 20.16
C PRO A 549 -4.91 19.36 20.46
N SER A 550 -3.70 18.83 20.30
CA SER A 550 -2.44 19.58 20.31
C SER A 550 -1.83 19.74 18.92
N VAL A 551 -2.23 18.91 17.96
CA VAL A 551 -1.71 18.91 16.59
C VAL A 551 -2.69 19.62 15.67
N GLY A 552 -2.17 20.47 14.78
CA GLY A 552 -3.00 21.22 13.83
C GLY A 552 -3.68 20.30 12.80
N ALA A 553 -4.90 20.66 12.39
CA ALA A 553 -5.68 19.94 11.39
C ALA A 553 -4.92 19.68 10.05
N PRO A 554 -4.22 20.67 9.44
CA PRO A 554 -3.49 20.43 8.20
C PRO A 554 -2.38 19.38 8.32
N ALA A 555 -1.70 19.33 9.48
CA ALA A 555 -0.66 18.34 9.75
C ALA A 555 -1.26 16.93 9.83
N LEU A 556 -2.38 16.77 10.54
CA LEU A 556 -3.07 15.48 10.69
C LEU A 556 -3.63 14.98 9.36
N GLU A 557 -4.27 15.84 8.57
CA GLU A 557 -4.80 15.45 7.26
C GLU A 557 -3.70 15.06 6.27
N TRP A 558 -2.58 15.77 6.27
CA TRP A 558 -1.43 15.39 5.44
C TRP A 558 -0.83 14.06 5.92
N LEU A 559 -0.67 13.90 7.24
CA LEU A 559 -0.04 12.73 7.85
C LEU A 559 -0.85 11.45 7.66
N THR A 560 -2.18 11.50 7.80
CA THR A 560 -3.03 10.30 7.80
C THR A 560 -3.65 9.95 6.44
N ARG A 561 -3.52 10.81 5.43
CA ARG A 561 -4.13 10.60 4.10
C ARG A 561 -3.72 9.25 3.47
N GLY A 562 -4.68 8.34 3.32
CA GLY A 562 -4.44 7.00 2.74
C GLY A 562 -3.68 6.04 3.68
N LEU A 563 -3.53 6.37 4.96
CA LEU A 563 -2.90 5.54 5.97
C LEU A 563 -3.91 5.08 7.02
N SER A 564 -3.70 3.88 7.56
CA SER A 564 -4.43 3.40 8.74
C SER A 564 -3.77 3.93 10.00
N THR A 565 -4.57 4.45 10.91
CA THR A 565 -4.16 4.98 12.23
C THR A 565 -4.33 3.94 13.35
N ALA A 566 -4.69 2.69 13.03
CA ALA A 566 -4.99 1.65 14.01
C ALA A 566 -3.84 1.36 15.00
N THR A 567 -2.59 1.55 14.57
CA THR A 567 -1.38 1.34 15.40
C THR A 567 -0.85 2.63 16.04
N ALA A 568 -1.50 3.77 15.81
CA ALA A 568 -1.10 5.09 16.30
C ALA A 568 -2.26 5.75 17.09
N PRO A 569 -2.57 5.24 18.30
CA PRO A 569 -3.74 5.66 19.07
C PRO A 569 -3.71 7.14 19.49
N LEU A 570 -2.55 7.75 19.74
CA LEU A 570 -2.49 9.17 20.09
C LEU A 570 -2.77 10.05 18.86
N VAL A 571 -2.22 9.69 17.69
CA VAL A 571 -2.52 10.38 16.43
C VAL A 571 -3.99 10.23 16.04
N GLU A 572 -4.59 9.04 16.24
CA GLU A 572 -6.01 8.81 16.03
C GLU A 572 -6.89 9.67 16.95
N ALA A 573 -6.51 9.82 18.21
CA ALA A 573 -7.21 10.68 19.15
C ALA A 573 -7.15 12.16 18.73
N GLU A 574 -5.99 12.64 18.27
CA GLU A 574 -5.81 14.00 17.74
C GLU A 574 -6.68 14.25 16.50
N LEU A 575 -6.72 13.29 15.57
CA LEU A 575 -7.53 13.36 14.35
C LEU A 575 -9.04 13.38 14.68
N CYS A 576 -9.51 12.47 15.54
CA CYS A 576 -10.92 12.42 15.93
C CYS A 576 -11.34 13.67 16.71
N ALA A 577 -10.45 14.21 17.55
CA ALA A 577 -10.68 15.47 18.26
C ALA A 577 -10.87 16.64 17.29
N CYS A 578 -10.00 16.77 16.27
CA CYS A 578 -10.16 17.78 15.23
C CYS A 578 -11.45 17.59 14.41
N ALA A 579 -11.83 16.34 14.08
CA ALA A 579 -13.07 16.06 13.36
C ALA A 579 -14.32 16.45 14.16
N LEU A 580 -14.35 16.18 15.46
CA LEU A 580 -15.44 16.59 16.35
C LEU A 580 -15.56 18.10 16.52
N LEU A 581 -14.45 18.82 16.38
CA LEU A 581 -14.41 20.29 16.39
C LEU A 581 -14.73 20.91 15.02
N GLY A 582 -14.93 20.10 13.97
CA GLY A 582 -15.20 20.57 12.62
C GLY A 582 -14.00 21.22 11.93
N THR A 583 -12.77 20.97 12.40
CA THR A 583 -11.54 21.55 11.83
C THR A 583 -10.89 20.66 10.76
N THR A 584 -11.36 19.42 10.60
CA THR A 584 -10.96 18.46 9.56
C THR A 584 -12.19 17.87 8.88
N ALA A 585 -12.00 17.12 7.80
CA ALA A 585 -13.06 16.36 7.17
C ALA A 585 -13.84 15.49 8.17
N PRO A 586 -15.17 15.36 8.03
CA PRO A 586 -15.98 14.59 8.97
C PRO A 586 -15.57 13.12 8.96
N LEU A 587 -15.37 12.56 10.15
CA LEU A 587 -15.06 11.15 10.34
C LEU A 587 -16.29 10.40 10.83
N GLU A 588 -16.60 9.30 10.16
CA GLU A 588 -17.65 8.40 10.62
C GLU A 588 -17.30 7.85 12.01
N SER A 589 -18.28 7.89 12.92
CA SER A 589 -18.13 7.42 14.29
C SER A 589 -16.95 8.06 15.05
N ALA A 590 -16.62 9.33 14.76
CA ALA A 590 -15.49 10.06 15.38
C ALA A 590 -15.48 9.95 16.91
N THR A 591 -16.64 10.02 17.57
CA THR A 591 -16.77 9.89 19.02
C THR A 591 -16.33 8.52 19.53
N GLU A 592 -16.80 7.43 18.90
CA GLU A 592 -16.44 6.07 19.32
C GLU A 592 -14.97 5.74 18.99
N ARG A 593 -14.48 6.23 17.85
CA ARG A 593 -13.06 6.11 17.48
C ARG A 593 -12.15 6.84 18.47
N LEU A 594 -12.52 8.05 18.90
CA LEU A 594 -11.79 8.80 19.93
C LEU A 594 -11.73 8.02 21.25
N LEU A 595 -12.85 7.44 21.71
CA LEU A 595 -12.86 6.64 22.94
C LEU A 595 -11.92 5.44 22.85
N ARG A 596 -12.01 4.67 21.77
CA ARG A 596 -11.12 3.50 21.56
C ARG A 596 -9.66 3.90 21.47
N ALA A 597 -9.37 5.02 20.81
CA ALA A 597 -8.02 5.56 20.70
C ALA A 597 -7.46 5.95 22.08
N LEU A 598 -8.26 6.62 22.92
CA LEU A 598 -7.85 6.97 24.29
C LEU A 598 -7.70 5.74 25.19
N GLU A 599 -8.58 4.75 25.08
CA GLU A 599 -8.48 3.45 25.79
C GLU A 599 -7.19 2.71 25.39
N ALA A 600 -6.91 2.63 24.09
CA ALA A 600 -5.70 2.04 23.56
C ALA A 600 -4.45 2.79 24.03
N ALA A 601 -4.46 4.13 24.00
CA ALA A 601 -3.39 4.97 24.52
C ALA A 601 -3.13 4.72 26.02
N ALA A 602 -4.19 4.58 26.82
CA ALA A 602 -4.07 4.28 28.24
C ALA A 602 -3.48 2.88 28.53
N ALA A 603 -3.63 1.94 27.60
CA ALA A 603 -3.08 0.58 27.68
C ALA A 603 -1.62 0.45 27.21
N MET A 604 -1.04 1.50 26.60
CA MET A 604 0.35 1.47 26.09
C MET A 604 1.41 1.30 27.20
N ALA A 605 2.53 0.63 26.90
CA ALA A 605 3.69 0.45 27.79
C ALA A 605 5.01 0.89 27.12
N PRO A 606 5.67 2.01 27.55
CA PRO A 606 5.30 2.91 28.65
C PRO A 606 3.99 3.69 28.41
N ARG A 607 3.32 4.06 29.50
CA ARG A 607 2.09 4.86 29.46
C ARG A 607 2.39 6.30 29.03
N PRO A 608 1.53 6.93 28.20
CA PRO A 608 1.66 8.33 27.85
C PRO A 608 1.42 9.24 29.08
N GLY A 609 1.92 10.48 29.00
CA GLY A 609 1.66 11.51 30.02
C GLY A 609 0.18 11.95 30.05
N PRO A 610 -0.26 12.61 31.14
CA PRO A 610 -1.65 13.02 31.30
C PRO A 610 -2.13 13.93 30.16
N LEU A 611 -3.39 13.74 29.74
CA LEU A 611 -4.06 14.51 28.69
C LEU A 611 -5.16 15.39 29.29
N ARG A 612 -5.41 16.54 28.68
CA ARG A 612 -6.54 17.43 29.03
C ARG A 612 -7.31 17.79 27.76
N LEU A 613 -8.61 17.50 27.73
CA LEU A 613 -9.45 17.87 26.59
C LEU A 613 -9.63 19.39 26.57
N ALA A 614 -9.46 20.00 25.39
CA ALA A 614 -9.79 21.41 25.20
C ALA A 614 -11.28 21.67 25.52
N GLY A 615 -11.62 22.85 26.02
CA GLY A 615 -12.98 23.16 26.50
C GLY A 615 -14.07 22.91 25.44
N ALA A 616 -13.81 23.32 24.19
CA ALA A 616 -14.73 23.07 23.07
C ALA A 616 -14.92 21.56 22.79
N LEU A 617 -13.86 20.76 22.91
CA LEU A 617 -13.93 19.31 22.70
C LEU A 617 -14.67 18.62 23.85
N ALA A 618 -14.41 19.04 25.09
CA ALA A 618 -15.13 18.55 26.26
C ALA A 618 -16.64 18.86 26.15
N ALA A 619 -17.01 20.06 25.69
CA ALA A 619 -18.40 20.44 25.45
C ALA A 619 -19.04 19.62 24.31
N ALA A 620 -18.33 19.43 23.19
CA ALA A 620 -18.81 18.60 22.08
C ALA A 620 -19.04 17.15 22.51
N LEU A 621 -18.14 16.59 23.32
CA LEU A 621 -18.30 15.26 23.90
C LEU A 621 -19.44 15.20 24.92
N GLY A 622 -19.60 16.22 25.76
CA GLY A 622 -20.73 16.36 26.68
C GLY A 622 -22.08 16.27 25.98
N ALA A 623 -22.20 16.91 24.81
CA ALA A 623 -23.42 16.88 24.00
C ALA A 623 -23.62 15.55 23.25
N THR A 624 -22.55 14.90 22.79
CA THR A 624 -22.66 13.77 21.85
C THR A 624 -22.55 12.38 22.50
N LEU A 625 -21.80 12.22 23.59
CA LEU A 625 -21.57 10.91 24.21
C LEU A 625 -22.83 10.34 24.86
N ALA A 626 -23.09 9.05 24.64
CA ALA A 626 -24.04 8.32 25.47
C ALA A 626 -23.50 8.17 26.92
N PRO A 627 -24.36 8.11 27.94
CA PRO A 627 -23.92 7.98 29.33
C PRO A 627 -23.00 6.78 29.60
N ALA A 628 -23.31 5.62 29.02
CA ALA A 628 -22.46 4.42 29.13
C ALA A 628 -21.09 4.59 28.47
N GLN A 629 -20.98 5.44 27.44
CA GLN A 629 -19.72 5.76 26.78
C GLN A 629 -18.87 6.75 27.58
N ALA A 630 -19.49 7.70 28.28
CA ALA A 630 -18.77 8.72 29.05
C ALA A 630 -17.90 8.13 30.18
N VAL A 631 -18.37 7.06 30.83
CA VAL A 631 -17.63 6.37 31.91
C VAL A 631 -16.40 5.62 31.39
N ARG A 632 -16.35 5.30 30.09
CA ARG A 632 -15.19 4.66 29.45
C ARG A 632 -13.98 5.60 29.34
N LEU A 633 -14.14 6.91 29.56
CA LEU A 633 -13.02 7.85 29.50
C LEU A 633 -11.90 7.44 30.50
N PRO A 634 -10.70 7.11 30.00
CA PRO A 634 -9.64 6.57 30.85
C PRO A 634 -9.09 7.64 31.80
N ALA A 635 -8.46 7.19 32.89
CA ALA A 635 -7.80 8.09 33.86
C ALA A 635 -6.65 8.92 33.25
N LEU A 636 -6.19 8.56 32.04
CA LEU A 636 -5.28 9.36 31.23
C LEU A 636 -5.83 10.77 30.97
N VAL A 637 -7.16 10.92 30.87
CA VAL A 637 -7.84 12.20 30.65
C VAL A 637 -8.13 12.86 32.00
N THR A 638 -7.42 13.95 32.28
CA THR A 638 -7.46 14.66 33.56
C THR A 638 -8.81 15.32 33.87
N ASN A 639 -9.49 15.86 32.85
CA ASN A 639 -10.80 16.51 32.98
C ASN A 639 -11.97 15.60 32.55
N ARG A 640 -11.82 14.27 32.71
CA ARG A 640 -12.88 13.30 32.37
C ARG A 640 -14.15 13.50 33.21
N GLU A 641 -14.00 13.91 34.47
CA GLU A 641 -15.13 14.14 35.38
C GLU A 641 -15.98 15.33 34.92
N ASP A 642 -15.37 16.32 34.27
CA ASP A 642 -16.07 17.49 33.72
C ASP A 642 -16.92 17.08 32.51
N VAL A 643 -16.41 16.17 31.66
CA VAL A 643 -17.18 15.60 30.55
C VAL A 643 -18.32 14.72 31.07
N LEU A 644 -18.05 13.85 32.04
CA LEU A 644 -19.08 13.00 32.64
C LEU A 644 -20.19 13.87 33.27
N ALA A 645 -19.81 14.92 33.99
CA ALA A 645 -20.75 15.87 34.56
C ALA A 645 -21.64 16.53 33.49
N ALA A 646 -21.05 16.99 32.38
CA ALA A 646 -21.81 17.55 31.26
C ALA A 646 -22.76 16.53 30.62
N VAL A 647 -22.32 15.28 30.41
CA VAL A 647 -23.17 14.21 29.85
C VAL A 647 -24.36 13.91 30.76
N MET A 648 -24.10 13.78 32.07
CA MET A 648 -25.13 13.50 33.08
C MET A 648 -26.18 14.61 33.16
N LEU A 649 -25.77 15.89 33.11
CA LEU A 649 -26.70 17.02 33.11
C LEU A 649 -27.43 17.21 31.77
N THR A 650 -26.87 16.71 30.67
CA THR A 650 -27.50 16.76 29.34
C THR A 650 -28.57 15.70 29.17
N ARG A 651 -28.37 14.51 29.76
CA ARG A 651 -29.30 13.37 29.71
C ARG A 651 -29.66 12.89 31.13
N PRO A 652 -30.35 13.71 31.93
CA PRO A 652 -30.64 13.37 33.34
C PRO A 652 -31.59 12.18 33.49
N ASP A 653 -32.46 11.94 32.51
CA ASP A 653 -33.48 10.89 32.56
C ASP A 653 -32.96 9.51 32.11
N ASP A 654 -31.68 9.40 31.73
CA ASP A 654 -31.10 8.13 31.31
C ASP A 654 -30.94 7.18 32.53
N PRO A 655 -31.47 5.94 32.48
CA PRO A 655 -31.39 5.00 33.61
C PRO A 655 -29.96 4.67 34.07
N PHE A 656 -28.96 4.82 33.20
CA PHE A 656 -27.56 4.68 33.57
C PHE A 656 -27.07 5.89 34.38
N CYS A 657 -27.41 7.11 33.96
CA CYS A 657 -27.10 8.34 34.71
C CYS A 657 -27.70 8.30 36.12
N LEU A 658 -28.97 7.92 36.24
CA LEU A 658 -29.71 7.86 37.51
C LEU A 658 -29.08 6.85 38.47
N ARG A 659 -28.84 5.61 38.01
CA ARG A 659 -28.19 4.57 38.83
C ARG A 659 -26.78 4.96 39.26
N THR A 660 -25.99 5.52 38.33
CA THR A 660 -24.62 5.97 38.60
C THR A 660 -24.62 7.12 39.61
N ALA A 661 -25.49 8.11 39.44
CA ALA A 661 -25.63 9.22 40.38
C ALA A 661 -26.01 8.73 41.79
N ALA A 662 -27.01 7.86 41.90
CA ALA A 662 -27.44 7.29 43.18
C ALA A 662 -26.34 6.44 43.85
N GLN A 663 -25.54 5.71 43.06
CA GLN A 663 -24.42 4.93 43.57
C GLN A 663 -23.27 5.85 44.04
N ASP A 664 -22.88 6.83 43.24
CA ASP A 664 -21.83 7.81 43.57
C ASP A 664 -22.17 8.61 44.84
N LEU A 665 -23.44 9.03 44.98
CA LEU A 665 -23.91 9.74 46.17
C LEU A 665 -23.83 8.86 47.42
N ARG A 666 -24.29 7.60 47.34
CA ARG A 666 -24.15 6.63 48.43
C ARG A 666 -22.70 6.38 48.82
N GLN A 667 -21.80 6.22 47.83
CA GLN A 667 -20.37 6.03 48.09
C GLN A 667 -19.72 7.25 48.77
N ARG A 668 -20.26 8.44 48.53
CA ARG A 668 -19.83 9.70 49.16
C ARG A 668 -20.52 9.99 50.50
N GLY A 669 -21.37 9.07 50.98
CA GLY A 669 -22.08 9.20 52.26
C GLY A 669 -23.34 10.06 52.21
N HIS A 670 -23.90 10.30 51.02
CA HIS A 670 -25.12 11.10 50.80
C HIS A 670 -26.24 10.22 50.25
N ASP A 671 -26.71 9.23 51.02
CA ASP A 671 -27.87 8.43 50.62
C ASP A 671 -29.20 9.21 50.82
N ASP A 672 -30.32 8.66 50.37
CA ASP A 672 -31.61 9.36 50.43
C ASP A 672 -32.06 9.66 51.87
N ALA A 673 -31.72 8.79 52.84
CA ALA A 673 -32.08 8.99 54.25
C ALA A 673 -31.24 10.12 54.88
N ASP A 674 -29.95 10.18 54.55
CA ASP A 674 -29.07 11.29 54.93
C ASP A 674 -29.54 12.61 54.32
N LEU A 675 -29.82 12.65 53.01
CA LEU A 675 -30.28 13.86 52.33
C LEU A 675 -31.66 14.36 52.79
N ALA A 676 -32.47 13.48 53.41
CA ALA A 676 -33.76 13.81 54.02
C ALA A 676 -33.65 14.35 55.45
N SER A 677 -32.64 13.94 56.21
CA SER A 677 -32.49 14.29 57.62
C SER A 677 -31.43 15.36 57.89
N THR A 678 -30.43 15.49 57.02
CA THR A 678 -29.29 16.41 57.18
C THR A 678 -29.32 17.52 56.15
N ARG A 679 -29.14 18.77 56.59
CA ARG A 679 -28.97 19.93 55.72
C ARG A 679 -27.50 20.25 55.50
N TYR A 680 -27.08 20.38 54.24
CA TYR A 680 -25.71 20.72 53.88
C TYR A 680 -25.56 22.18 53.43
N PRO A 681 -24.48 22.89 53.84
CA PRO A 681 -24.23 24.26 53.42
C PRO A 681 -23.71 24.36 51.97
N GLY A 682 -23.23 23.26 51.39
CA GLY A 682 -22.74 23.18 50.01
C GLY A 682 -22.11 21.83 49.70
N PHE A 683 -21.92 21.55 48.40
CA PHE A 683 -21.34 20.31 47.89
C PHE A 683 -20.18 20.59 46.93
N SER A 684 -19.34 19.59 46.68
CA SER A 684 -18.40 19.65 45.54
C SER A 684 -19.16 19.78 44.22
N LEU A 685 -18.54 20.34 43.17
CA LEU A 685 -19.18 20.47 41.84
C LEU A 685 -19.71 19.12 41.35
N TRP A 686 -18.87 18.10 41.42
CA TRP A 686 -19.21 16.75 40.98
C TRP A 686 -20.34 16.15 41.81
N THR A 687 -20.30 16.24 43.15
CA THR A 687 -21.40 15.78 44.01
C THR A 687 -22.70 16.52 43.69
N SER A 688 -22.64 17.83 43.44
CA SER A 688 -23.80 18.64 43.07
C SER A 688 -24.44 18.12 41.79
N VAL A 689 -23.65 17.79 40.76
CA VAL A 689 -24.17 17.23 39.51
C VAL A 689 -24.90 15.90 39.73
N ARG A 690 -24.33 14.99 40.54
CA ARG A 690 -25.00 13.71 40.84
C ARG A 690 -26.31 13.95 41.60
N LEU A 691 -26.34 14.91 42.53
CA LEU A 691 -27.56 15.27 43.25
C LEU A 691 -28.63 15.85 42.32
N LEU A 692 -28.27 16.71 41.37
CA LEU A 692 -29.23 17.26 40.40
C LEU A 692 -29.83 16.17 39.51
N VAL A 693 -29.03 15.23 39.05
CA VAL A 693 -29.52 14.08 38.26
C VAL A 693 -30.40 13.17 39.10
N HIS A 694 -29.95 12.80 40.31
CA HIS A 694 -30.73 11.95 41.20
C HIS A 694 -32.05 12.61 41.66
N SER A 695 -32.11 13.94 41.71
CA SER A 695 -33.33 14.68 42.07
C SER A 695 -34.55 14.39 41.19
N GLN A 696 -34.33 13.91 39.95
CA GLN A 696 -35.40 13.46 39.08
C GLN A 696 -36.14 12.25 39.66
N GLU A 697 -35.43 11.35 40.37
CA GLU A 697 -36.01 10.18 41.02
C GLU A 697 -36.59 10.46 42.42
N LEU A 698 -36.24 11.60 43.02
CA LEU A 698 -36.70 11.90 44.37
C LEU A 698 -38.23 12.11 44.41
N ALA A 699 -38.84 11.49 45.41
CA ALA A 699 -40.24 11.68 45.78
C ALA A 699 -40.43 13.09 46.36
N GLY A 700 -40.63 14.08 45.50
CA GLY A 700 -40.85 15.47 45.91
C GLY A 700 -42.18 15.65 46.64
N LEU A 701 -43.27 15.74 45.87
CA LEU A 701 -44.61 15.98 46.40
C LEU A 701 -45.26 14.77 47.09
N THR A 702 -44.73 13.58 46.84
CA THR A 702 -45.24 12.31 47.39
C THR A 702 -44.61 11.92 48.73
N ALA A 703 -43.51 12.56 49.14
CA ALA A 703 -42.91 12.33 50.45
C ALA A 703 -43.48 13.28 51.52
N PRO A 704 -43.56 12.85 52.79
CA PRO A 704 -43.98 13.73 53.89
C PRO A 704 -42.97 14.85 54.11
N ALA A 705 -43.48 16.04 54.45
CA ALA A 705 -42.66 17.09 55.04
C ALA A 705 -42.47 16.77 56.55
N PRO A 706 -41.29 17.06 57.16
CA PRO A 706 -40.24 17.99 56.72
C PRO A 706 -39.19 17.40 55.78
N ASP A 707 -39.07 16.08 55.67
CA ASP A 707 -38.01 15.37 54.93
C ASP A 707 -37.92 15.77 53.45
N ALA A 708 -39.08 15.95 52.79
CA ALA A 708 -39.16 16.45 51.42
C ALA A 708 -38.55 17.87 51.26
N CYS A 709 -38.72 18.73 52.27
CA CYS A 709 -38.20 20.10 52.27
C CYS A 709 -36.69 20.14 52.48
N THR A 710 -36.15 19.31 53.38
CA THR A 710 -34.70 19.17 53.57
C THR A 710 -34.00 18.73 52.28
N ARG A 711 -34.56 17.73 51.58
CA ARG A 711 -34.06 17.30 50.26
C ARG A 711 -34.09 18.43 49.24
N ALA A 712 -35.20 19.15 49.15
CA ALA A 712 -35.33 20.28 48.21
C ALA A 712 -34.31 21.40 48.50
N LEU A 713 -34.03 21.71 49.77
CA LEU A 713 -32.98 22.68 50.14
C LEU A 713 -31.58 22.19 49.74
N ASN A 714 -31.28 20.90 49.91
CA ASN A 714 -30.01 20.30 49.46
C ASN A 714 -29.87 20.34 47.92
N VAL A 715 -30.96 20.09 47.18
CA VAL A 715 -30.99 20.24 45.71
C VAL A 715 -30.72 21.68 45.29
N LEU A 716 -31.32 22.67 45.97
CA LEU A 716 -31.05 24.09 45.67
C LEU A 716 -29.60 24.50 45.99
N ALA A 717 -29.00 23.93 47.03
CA ALA A 717 -27.57 24.13 47.32
C ALA A 717 -26.69 23.57 46.17
N ALA A 718 -27.05 22.41 45.62
CA ALA A 718 -26.38 21.86 44.44
C ALA A 718 -26.61 22.71 43.17
N VAL A 719 -27.82 23.23 42.96
CA VAL A 719 -28.11 24.17 41.86
C VAL A 719 -27.23 25.41 41.96
N ALA A 720 -27.04 25.96 43.17
CA ALA A 720 -26.20 27.14 43.40
C ALA A 720 -24.73 26.89 43.05
N VAL A 721 -24.22 25.67 43.29
CA VAL A 721 -22.85 25.29 42.91
C VAL A 721 -22.73 25.14 41.39
N VAL A 722 -23.63 24.39 40.76
CA VAL A 722 -23.59 24.15 39.30
C VAL A 722 -23.82 25.44 38.50
N SER A 723 -24.66 26.35 39.00
CA SER A 723 -24.96 27.62 38.34
C SER A 723 -23.79 28.61 38.33
N ARG A 724 -22.73 28.39 39.15
CA ARG A 724 -21.49 29.18 39.09
C ARG A 724 -20.64 28.83 37.87
N ASP A 725 -20.86 27.65 37.28
CA ASP A 725 -20.19 27.25 36.05
C ASP A 725 -21.07 27.60 34.83
N PRO A 726 -20.68 28.56 33.99
CA PRO A 726 -21.46 28.97 32.84
C PRO A 726 -21.64 27.85 31.80
N ALA A 727 -20.75 26.85 31.75
CA ALA A 727 -20.87 25.73 30.84
C ALA A 727 -21.94 24.72 31.29
N LEU A 728 -22.23 24.65 32.59
CA LEU A 728 -23.15 23.67 33.16
C LEU A 728 -24.51 24.29 33.53
N SER A 729 -24.57 25.58 33.83
CA SER A 729 -25.79 26.27 34.31
C SER A 729 -26.97 26.18 33.36
N GLY A 730 -26.71 26.17 32.05
CA GLY A 730 -27.73 26.09 30.99
C GLY A 730 -28.15 24.66 30.62
N LEU A 731 -27.60 23.63 31.26
CA LEU A 731 -27.86 22.24 30.87
C LEU A 731 -29.26 21.76 31.33
N PRO A 732 -29.89 20.84 30.57
CA PRO A 732 -31.28 20.41 30.74
C PRO A 732 -31.71 20.01 32.15
N ALA A 733 -30.81 19.42 32.96
CA ALA A 733 -31.14 18.97 34.31
C ALA A 733 -31.32 20.09 35.35
N VAL A 734 -30.69 21.26 35.14
CA VAL A 734 -30.53 22.28 36.20
C VAL A 734 -31.85 23.00 36.49
N ALA A 735 -32.53 23.50 35.46
CA ALA A 735 -33.78 24.25 35.64
C ALA A 735 -34.93 23.37 36.18
N PRO A 736 -35.18 22.14 35.68
CA PRO A 736 -36.17 21.23 36.26
C PRO A 736 -35.89 20.86 37.71
N ALA A 737 -34.63 20.55 38.08
CA ALA A 737 -34.27 20.24 39.46
C ALA A 737 -34.57 21.42 40.40
N ARG A 738 -34.26 22.65 39.95
CA ARG A 738 -34.61 23.88 40.68
C ARG A 738 -36.12 24.07 40.81
N ASP A 739 -36.87 23.94 39.72
CA ASP A 739 -38.32 24.14 39.72
C ASP A 739 -39.04 23.09 40.59
N LYS A 740 -38.60 21.82 40.54
CA LYS A 740 -39.10 20.73 41.39
C LYS A 740 -38.82 21.02 42.87
N ALA A 741 -37.61 21.47 43.20
CA ALA A 741 -37.25 21.84 44.56
C ALA A 741 -38.08 23.02 45.08
N LEU A 742 -38.23 24.09 44.30
CA LEU A 742 -39.05 25.26 44.66
C LEU A 742 -40.52 24.90 44.84
N ALA A 743 -41.08 24.06 43.96
CA ALA A 743 -42.44 23.55 44.10
C ALA A 743 -42.63 22.73 45.39
N THR A 744 -41.64 21.90 45.73
CA THR A 744 -41.65 21.09 46.96
C THR A 744 -41.56 21.97 48.22
N LEU A 745 -40.75 23.03 48.20
CA LEU A 745 -40.66 23.99 49.31
C LEU A 745 -41.94 24.82 49.46
N LEU A 746 -42.56 25.24 48.36
CA LEU A 746 -43.84 25.95 48.39
C LEU A 746 -44.96 25.08 48.99
N VAL A 747 -45.03 23.81 48.58
CA VAL A 747 -46.00 22.85 49.15
C VAL A 747 -45.71 22.57 50.63
N GLY A 748 -44.44 22.42 51.02
CA GLY A 748 -44.05 22.24 52.41
C GLY A 748 -44.39 23.42 53.31
N LEU A 749 -44.08 24.65 52.86
CA LEU A 749 -44.43 25.88 53.56
C LEU A 749 -45.94 25.98 53.76
N TRP A 750 -46.70 25.72 52.70
CA TRP A 750 -48.17 25.78 52.72
C TRP A 750 -48.81 24.60 53.47
N ALA A 751 -48.07 23.53 53.74
CA ALA A 751 -48.48 22.46 54.65
C ALA A 751 -48.14 22.78 56.13
N GLY A 752 -47.54 23.95 56.41
CA GLY A 752 -47.21 24.43 57.75
C GLY A 752 -45.81 24.06 58.23
N VAL A 753 -44.89 23.67 57.33
CA VAL A 753 -43.49 23.40 57.68
C VAL A 753 -42.67 24.67 57.56
N ARG A 754 -41.85 24.94 58.58
CA ARG A 754 -40.89 26.04 58.55
C ARG A 754 -39.79 25.74 57.53
N ILE A 755 -39.61 26.63 56.56
CA ILE A 755 -38.56 26.52 55.54
C ILE A 755 -37.40 27.45 55.89
N ASP A 756 -36.21 26.90 56.03
CA ASP A 756 -35.00 27.69 56.25
C ASP A 756 -34.67 28.61 55.06
N PRO A 757 -33.84 29.66 55.26
CA PRO A 757 -33.45 30.58 54.19
C PRO A 757 -32.86 29.88 52.97
N LEU A 758 -33.28 30.31 51.78
CA LEU A 758 -32.84 29.77 50.51
C LEU A 758 -31.36 30.10 50.24
N PRO A 759 -30.60 29.20 49.59
CA PRO A 759 -29.24 29.51 49.15
C PRO A 759 -29.21 30.76 48.24
N PRO A 760 -28.21 31.65 48.38
CA PRO A 760 -28.11 32.83 47.52
C PRO A 760 -27.92 32.42 46.05
N ALA A 761 -28.52 33.19 45.13
CA ALA A 761 -28.48 32.99 43.67
C ALA A 761 -29.20 31.74 43.11
N CYS A 762 -29.87 30.93 43.95
CA CYS A 762 -30.64 29.77 43.46
C CYS A 762 -32.11 30.08 43.14
N ALA A 763 -32.65 31.18 43.67
CA ALA A 763 -34.01 31.64 43.46
C ALA A 763 -34.09 33.17 43.61
N ASP A 764 -34.97 33.80 42.85
CA ASP A 764 -35.34 35.21 42.97
C ASP A 764 -36.85 35.39 42.72
N GLY A 765 -37.34 36.61 42.93
CA GLY A 765 -38.75 36.95 42.71
C GLY A 765 -39.24 36.62 41.29
N PRO A 766 -38.57 37.10 40.23
CA PRO A 766 -38.93 36.80 38.83
C PRO A 766 -38.98 35.31 38.49
N LEU A 767 -38.07 34.50 39.03
CA LEU A 767 -38.05 33.06 38.83
C LEU A 767 -39.29 32.39 39.42
N LEU A 768 -39.73 32.83 40.60
CA LEU A 768 -40.95 32.36 41.26
C LEU A 768 -42.22 32.85 40.55
N ASP A 769 -42.23 34.08 40.04
CA ASP A 769 -43.35 34.65 39.27
C ASP A 769 -43.59 33.88 37.96
N THR A 770 -42.53 33.34 37.37
CA THR A 770 -42.57 32.57 36.11
C THR A 770 -42.70 31.06 36.31
N LEU A 771 -42.57 30.56 37.55
CA LEU A 771 -42.74 29.14 37.90
C LEU A 771 -44.12 28.58 37.48
N PRO A 772 -45.27 29.28 37.67
CA PRO A 772 -46.57 28.82 37.19
C PRO A 772 -46.58 28.43 35.71
N GLY A 773 -46.00 29.28 34.85
CA GLY A 773 -45.95 29.06 33.41
C GLY A 773 -45.07 27.86 33.03
N ARG A 774 -43.93 27.68 33.73
CA ARG A 774 -43.03 26.53 33.49
C ARG A 774 -43.66 25.20 33.91
N LEU A 775 -44.33 25.17 35.07
CA LEU A 775 -45.02 23.97 35.55
C LEU A 775 -46.25 23.63 34.67
N ALA A 776 -46.96 24.63 34.16
CA ALA A 776 -48.05 24.39 33.21
C ALA A 776 -47.56 23.82 31.88
N ALA A 777 -46.40 24.27 31.39
CA ALA A 777 -45.80 23.78 30.15
C ALA A 777 -45.20 22.38 30.29
N ARG A 778 -44.64 22.05 31.47
CA ARG A 778 -43.97 20.77 31.76
C ARG A 778 -44.32 20.25 33.16
N PRO A 779 -45.54 19.74 33.37
CA PRO A 779 -45.96 19.23 34.67
C PRO A 779 -45.12 18.04 35.14
N GLN A 780 -44.51 17.28 34.20
CA GLN A 780 -43.72 16.07 34.49
C GLN A 780 -42.51 16.33 35.38
N ILE A 781 -42.03 17.59 35.47
CA ILE A 781 -40.92 18.00 36.35
C ILE A 781 -41.21 17.64 37.81
N LEU A 782 -42.47 17.62 38.23
CA LEU A 782 -42.85 17.32 39.61
C LEU A 782 -42.84 15.82 39.91
N ALA A 783 -42.88 14.97 38.88
CA ALA A 783 -42.99 13.52 39.03
C ALA A 783 -41.68 12.88 39.55
N GLY A 784 -41.83 11.74 40.21
CA GLY A 784 -40.78 10.76 40.46
C GLY A 784 -41.29 9.35 40.13
N PRO A 785 -40.42 8.33 40.03
CA PRO A 785 -40.82 6.95 39.75
C PRO A 785 -41.87 6.46 40.75
N GLY A 786 -43.01 5.99 40.25
CA GLY A 786 -44.12 5.46 41.07
C GLY A 786 -44.98 6.51 41.78
N GLY A 787 -44.78 7.80 41.52
CA GLY A 787 -45.56 8.89 42.10
C GLY A 787 -46.90 9.14 41.38
N THR A 788 -47.88 8.26 41.55
CA THR A 788 -49.26 8.45 41.02
C THR A 788 -50.29 8.62 42.13
N ARG A 789 -49.87 9.11 43.31
CA ARG A 789 -50.77 9.37 44.44
C ARG A 789 -50.75 10.85 44.81
N LEU A 790 -51.80 11.29 45.48
CA LEU A 790 -51.97 12.69 45.89
C LEU A 790 -50.83 13.20 46.79
N GLY A 791 -50.21 12.32 47.58
CA GLY A 791 -49.14 12.69 48.50
C GLY A 791 -49.66 13.33 49.80
N PRO A 792 -48.94 13.17 50.93
CA PRO A 792 -49.46 13.48 52.26
C PRO A 792 -49.64 14.99 52.54
N ASN A 793 -48.96 15.86 51.79
CA ASN A 793 -48.98 17.31 52.04
C ASN A 793 -50.08 18.04 51.24
N LEU A 794 -50.47 17.52 50.07
CA LEU A 794 -51.40 18.21 49.18
C LEU A 794 -52.81 18.43 49.74
N PRO A 795 -53.44 17.51 50.52
CA PRO A 795 -54.76 17.76 51.09
C PRO A 795 -54.81 19.03 51.93
N ARG A 796 -53.78 19.23 52.76
CA ARG A 796 -53.66 20.42 53.63
C ARG A 796 -53.41 21.69 52.81
N VAL A 797 -52.55 21.64 51.81
CA VAL A 797 -52.30 22.77 50.91
C VAL A 797 -53.56 23.17 50.14
N ILE A 798 -54.34 22.20 49.66
CA ILE A 798 -55.59 22.43 48.92
C ILE A 798 -56.67 23.05 49.82
N ASP A 799 -56.76 22.61 51.08
CA ASP A 799 -57.64 23.25 52.08
C ASP A 799 -57.23 24.72 52.31
N HIS A 800 -55.94 25.01 52.49
CA HIS A 800 -55.46 26.39 52.60
C HIS A 800 -55.76 27.24 51.35
N LEU A 801 -55.58 26.69 50.14
CA LEU A 801 -55.92 27.37 48.89
C LEU A 801 -57.42 27.69 48.79
N PHE A 802 -58.30 26.75 49.14
CA PHE A 802 -59.75 26.96 49.12
C PHE A 802 -60.18 28.10 50.04
N TRP A 803 -59.72 28.07 51.29
CA TRP A 803 -60.08 29.09 52.27
C TRP A 803 -59.46 30.45 51.94
N ASN A 804 -58.25 30.49 51.39
CA ASN A 804 -57.66 31.75 50.90
C ASN A 804 -58.44 32.33 49.71
N ALA A 805 -58.89 31.49 48.76
CA ALA A 805 -59.72 31.91 47.63
C ALA A 805 -61.09 32.49 48.05
N ARG A 806 -61.66 32.02 49.17
CA ARG A 806 -62.92 32.55 49.73
C ARG A 806 -62.79 33.87 50.47
N GLY A 807 -61.57 34.26 50.86
CA GLY A 807 -61.32 35.48 51.63
C GLY A 807 -62.17 35.52 52.90
N ARG A 808 -62.90 36.63 53.14
CA ARG A 808 -63.73 36.82 54.35
C ARG A 808 -65.04 36.03 54.38
N ARG A 809 -65.39 35.29 53.32
CA ARG A 809 -66.67 34.55 53.20
C ARG A 809 -66.54 33.14 53.79
N VAL A 810 -66.46 33.04 55.11
CA VAL A 810 -66.35 31.76 55.85
C VAL A 810 -67.62 31.55 56.68
N PRO A 811 -68.32 30.40 56.58
CA PRO A 811 -69.49 30.09 57.42
C PRO A 811 -69.13 30.03 58.91
N GLU A 812 -70.05 30.39 59.81
CA GLU A 812 -69.79 30.45 61.26
C GLU A 812 -69.24 29.14 61.84
N ASP A 813 -69.79 28.00 61.43
CA ASP A 813 -69.36 26.66 61.88
C ASP A 813 -67.91 26.32 61.54
N TRP A 814 -67.29 27.07 60.62
CA TRP A 814 -65.92 26.85 60.14
C TRP A 814 -64.94 27.95 60.55
N LEU A 815 -65.43 29.08 61.09
CA LEU A 815 -64.61 30.27 61.36
C LEU A 815 -63.39 29.97 62.24
N GLU A 816 -63.58 29.24 63.35
CA GLU A 816 -62.49 28.97 64.29
C GLU A 816 -61.40 28.07 63.68
N SER A 817 -61.79 27.02 62.95
CA SER A 817 -60.88 26.08 62.30
C SER A 817 -60.11 26.76 61.16
N VAL A 818 -60.79 27.55 60.32
CA VAL A 818 -60.18 28.28 59.21
C VAL A 818 -59.22 29.34 59.70
N GLU A 819 -59.58 30.07 60.76
CA GLU A 819 -58.72 31.10 61.33
C GLU A 819 -57.48 30.49 62.00
N ARG A 820 -57.62 29.33 62.66
CA ARG A 820 -56.49 28.55 63.18
C ARG A 820 -55.55 28.10 62.05
N ASN A 821 -56.11 27.59 60.95
CA ASN A 821 -55.34 27.18 59.77
C ASN A 821 -54.62 28.37 59.11
N ARG A 822 -55.29 29.53 58.97
CA ARG A 822 -54.68 30.76 58.43
C ARG A 822 -53.57 31.30 59.31
N ARG A 823 -53.74 31.28 60.64
CA ARG A 823 -52.68 31.67 61.59
C ARG A 823 -51.47 30.74 61.49
N ALA A 824 -51.68 29.44 61.44
CA ALA A 824 -50.60 28.46 61.30
C ALA A 824 -49.79 28.67 60.00
N LEU A 825 -50.48 28.99 58.89
CA LEU A 825 -49.81 29.34 57.63
C LEU A 825 -49.04 30.66 57.74
N ALA A 826 -49.66 31.70 58.30
CA ALA A 826 -49.02 33.00 58.48
C ALA A 826 -47.78 32.94 59.41
N GLU A 827 -47.82 32.10 60.45
CA GLU A 827 -46.68 31.82 61.33
C GLU A 827 -45.56 31.09 60.58
N ALA A 828 -45.89 30.10 59.74
CA ALA A 828 -44.92 29.39 58.92
C ALA A 828 -44.26 30.31 57.87
N GLU A 829 -45.04 31.17 57.20
CA GLU A 829 -44.54 32.18 56.26
C GLU A 829 -43.65 33.22 56.96
N ALA A 830 -44.06 33.72 58.13
CA ALA A 830 -43.29 34.71 58.90
C ALA A 830 -41.97 34.15 59.46
N ALA A 831 -41.92 32.85 59.77
CA ALA A 831 -40.73 32.19 60.30
C ALA A 831 -39.80 31.61 59.20
N GLY A 832 -40.22 31.66 57.94
CA GLY A 832 -39.50 31.12 56.78
C GLY A 832 -38.86 32.19 55.87
N ASP A 833 -38.45 31.80 54.67
CA ASP A 833 -37.84 32.72 53.70
C ASP A 833 -38.88 33.70 53.09
N PRO A 834 -38.63 35.02 53.12
CA PRO A 834 -39.55 36.02 52.57
C PRO A 834 -39.89 35.82 51.08
N LEU A 835 -39.01 35.20 50.29
CA LEU A 835 -39.25 34.97 48.86
C LEU A 835 -40.43 34.01 48.60
N LEU A 836 -40.67 33.07 49.51
CA LEU A 836 -41.72 32.06 49.39
C LEU A 836 -43.08 32.52 49.95
N SER A 837 -43.09 33.64 50.70
CA SER A 837 -44.30 34.17 51.34
C SER A 837 -45.28 34.76 50.32
N GLY A 838 -46.59 34.52 50.51
CA GLY A 838 -47.64 35.13 49.69
C GLY A 838 -47.72 34.62 48.25
N ARG A 839 -47.12 33.46 47.94
CA ARG A 839 -47.01 32.90 46.58
C ARG A 839 -48.22 32.04 46.17
N TYR A 840 -49.42 32.56 46.37
CA TYR A 840 -50.69 31.84 46.11
C TYR A 840 -50.78 31.24 44.69
N GLU A 841 -50.49 32.04 43.66
CA GLU A 841 -50.60 31.58 42.25
C GLU A 841 -49.59 30.48 41.90
N ALA A 842 -48.39 30.51 42.49
CA ALA A 842 -47.38 29.47 42.30
C ALA A 842 -47.80 28.15 42.96
N VAL A 843 -48.32 28.21 44.19
CA VAL A 843 -48.81 27.02 44.91
C VAL A 843 -50.02 26.40 44.21
N LEU A 844 -50.94 27.24 43.71
CA LEU A 844 -52.07 26.81 42.91
C LEU A 844 -51.61 26.12 41.61
N ALA A 845 -50.60 26.68 40.93
CA ALA A 845 -50.03 26.09 39.73
C ALA A 845 -49.35 24.74 39.99
N VAL A 846 -48.64 24.58 41.12
CA VAL A 846 -48.08 23.29 41.54
C VAL A 846 -49.18 22.25 41.72
N CYS A 847 -50.27 22.57 42.42
CA CYS A 847 -51.39 21.65 42.62
C CYS A 847 -52.07 21.24 41.30
N ARG A 848 -52.25 22.20 40.36
CA ARG A 848 -52.81 21.93 39.03
C ARG A 848 -51.89 21.07 38.16
N ALA A 849 -50.60 21.39 38.16
CA ALA A 849 -49.60 20.62 37.43
C ALA A 849 -49.53 19.18 37.95
N TRP A 850 -49.54 18.99 39.27
CA TRP A 850 -49.60 17.66 39.88
C TRP A 850 -50.89 16.91 39.54
N ALA A 851 -52.05 17.55 39.67
CA ALA A 851 -53.33 16.95 39.30
C ALA A 851 -53.32 16.45 37.85
N SER A 852 -52.76 17.24 36.92
CA SER A 852 -52.67 16.84 35.50
C SER A 852 -51.86 15.55 35.25
N LEU A 853 -50.96 15.17 36.16
CA LEU A 853 -50.17 13.94 36.07
C LEU A 853 -50.92 12.69 36.55
N LEU A 854 -51.89 12.84 37.47
CA LEU A 854 -52.71 11.73 37.99
C LEU A 854 -53.71 11.23 36.93
N GLY A 855 -54.08 12.08 35.96
CA GLY A 855 -54.95 11.70 34.84
C GLY A 855 -56.42 11.56 35.23
N PRO A 856 -57.33 11.40 34.24
CA PRO A 856 -58.78 11.46 34.49
C PRO A 856 -59.32 10.27 35.30
N GLU A 857 -58.63 9.12 35.28
CA GLU A 857 -59.06 7.90 35.97
C GLU A 857 -58.99 8.05 37.50
N ASP A 858 -58.06 8.88 37.99
CA ASP A 858 -57.89 9.16 39.41
C ASP A 858 -58.74 10.35 39.90
N ALA A 859 -59.53 11.02 39.03
CA ALA A 859 -60.21 12.27 39.37
C ALA A 859 -61.28 12.11 40.46
N ASP A 860 -62.14 11.10 40.34
CA ASP A 860 -63.19 10.81 41.32
C ASP A 860 -62.63 10.33 42.68
N PRO A 861 -61.69 9.36 42.74
CA PRO A 861 -61.12 8.94 44.02
C PRO A 861 -60.31 10.05 44.70
N VAL A 862 -59.58 10.87 43.95
CA VAL A 862 -58.87 12.06 44.49
C VAL A 862 -59.86 13.11 45.01
N ALA A 863 -60.95 13.37 44.29
CA ALA A 863 -61.98 14.32 44.72
C ALA A 863 -62.60 13.87 46.05
N GLU A 864 -62.92 12.57 46.17
CA GLU A 864 -63.49 12.00 47.39
C GLU A 864 -62.52 12.07 48.57
N GLU A 865 -61.23 11.72 48.37
CA GLU A 865 -60.20 11.80 49.40
C GLU A 865 -60.03 13.24 49.93
N LEU A 866 -59.96 14.22 49.01
CA LEU A 866 -59.82 15.64 49.36
C LEU A 866 -61.07 16.23 50.03
N ALA A 867 -62.25 15.83 49.58
CA ALA A 867 -63.52 16.25 50.18
C ALA A 867 -63.71 15.66 51.58
N ALA A 868 -63.28 14.40 51.78
CA ALA A 868 -63.26 13.76 53.09
C ALA A 868 -62.28 14.45 54.05
N PHE A 869 -61.06 14.77 53.57
CA PHE A 869 -60.05 15.47 54.38
C PHE A 869 -60.50 16.86 54.83
N SER A 870 -61.10 17.65 53.93
CA SER A 870 -61.56 19.01 54.25
C SER A 870 -62.85 19.05 55.08
N GLY A 871 -63.51 17.90 55.30
CA GLY A 871 -64.80 17.81 56.01
C GLY A 871 -65.99 18.37 55.20
N ARG A 872 -65.87 18.41 53.86
CA ARG A 872 -66.91 18.84 52.88
C ARG A 872 -67.51 20.23 53.14
N PRO A 873 -66.70 21.31 53.19
CA PRO A 873 -67.24 22.64 53.39
C PRO A 873 -68.13 23.07 52.21
N PRO A 874 -69.17 23.90 52.43
CA PRO A 874 -70.10 24.27 51.38
C PRO A 874 -69.40 24.85 50.15
N GLY A 875 -69.61 24.30 48.96
CA GLY A 875 -69.03 24.78 47.70
C GLY A 875 -67.57 24.36 47.45
N PHE A 876 -66.98 23.51 48.31
CA PHE A 876 -65.65 22.94 48.12
C PHE A 876 -65.58 22.09 46.85
N ASP A 877 -66.48 21.12 46.67
CA ASP A 877 -66.47 20.21 45.50
C ASP A 877 -66.53 20.98 44.16
N ARG A 878 -67.39 22.00 44.09
CA ARG A 878 -67.51 22.86 42.89
C ARG A 878 -66.25 23.68 42.65
N TRP A 879 -65.62 24.19 43.72
CA TRP A 879 -64.35 24.91 43.59
C TRP A 879 -63.23 23.96 43.17
N LEU A 880 -63.11 22.79 43.81
CA LEU A 880 -62.08 21.78 43.57
C LEU A 880 -62.14 21.27 42.12
N ALA A 881 -63.34 20.89 41.65
CA ALA A 881 -63.59 20.45 40.28
C ALA A 881 -63.20 21.52 39.25
N ARG A 882 -63.57 22.78 39.48
CA ARG A 882 -63.31 23.88 38.54
C ARG A 882 -61.86 24.37 38.57
N THR A 883 -61.20 24.29 39.73
CA THR A 883 -59.97 25.04 39.99
C THR A 883 -58.74 24.15 39.97
N ILE A 884 -58.85 22.88 40.37
CA ILE A 884 -57.72 21.95 40.46
C ILE A 884 -57.95 20.75 39.55
N LEU A 885 -59.07 20.03 39.71
CA LEU A 885 -59.33 18.78 38.96
C LEU A 885 -59.63 19.01 37.47
N SER A 886 -59.99 20.24 37.08
CA SER A 886 -60.13 20.61 35.67
C SER A 886 -58.84 20.37 34.86
N ALA A 887 -57.69 20.31 35.53
CA ALA A 887 -56.40 20.00 34.91
C ALA A 887 -56.20 18.49 34.61
N MET A 888 -57.03 17.60 35.19
CA MET A 888 -56.97 16.14 34.99
C MET A 888 -57.64 15.70 33.68
N SER A 889 -58.52 16.53 33.13
CA SER A 889 -59.24 16.28 31.88
C SER A 889 -58.34 16.61 30.68
N ARG A 890 -58.16 15.67 29.73
CA ARG A 890 -57.44 15.95 28.48
C ARG A 890 -58.02 17.18 27.77
N PRO A 891 -57.21 18.02 27.12
CA PRO A 891 -57.73 19.08 26.26
C PRO A 891 -58.41 18.43 25.06
N THR A 892 -59.74 18.34 25.07
CA THR A 892 -60.50 18.14 23.83
C THR A 892 -60.20 19.32 22.90
N GLY A 893 -59.65 19.02 21.72
CA GLY A 893 -58.99 19.94 20.78
C GLY A 893 -59.83 21.05 20.15
N LEU A 894 -60.51 21.88 20.92
CA LEU A 894 -61.29 23.03 20.43
C LEU A 894 -60.92 24.37 21.07
N ARG A 895 -59.95 24.43 22.01
CA ARG A 895 -59.48 25.69 22.60
C ARG A 895 -58.26 26.34 21.94
N TRP A 896 -57.70 25.73 20.89
CA TRP A 896 -56.64 26.35 20.07
C TRP A 896 -57.18 27.25 18.94
N LEU A 897 -58.49 27.19 18.63
CA LEU A 897 -59.11 27.96 17.55
C LEU A 897 -59.60 29.36 17.96
N PHE A 898 -59.62 29.70 19.26
CA PHE A 898 -59.95 31.06 19.69
C PHE A 898 -58.90 31.55 20.69
N GLY A 899 -57.92 32.26 20.13
CA GLY A 899 -56.87 32.95 20.87
C GLY A 899 -57.41 33.93 21.90
N ALA A 900 -56.61 34.11 22.95
CA ALA A 900 -56.82 35.05 24.02
C ALA A 900 -57.07 36.48 23.52
N ARG A 901 -58.04 37.16 24.15
CA ARG A 901 -57.89 38.57 24.48
C ARG A 901 -57.52 38.66 25.95
#